data_AF-A0A087TSP8-F1
#
_entry.id   AF-A0A087TSP8-F1
#
_cell.length_a   1.000
_cell.length_b   1.000
_cell.length_c   1.000
_cell.angle_alpha   90.00
_cell.angle_beta   90.00
_cell.angle_gamma   90.00
#
_symmetry.space_group_name_H-M   'P 1'
#
loop_
_entity.id
_entity.type
_entity.pdbx_description
1 polymer ?
#
loop_
_entity_poly.entity_id
_entity_poly.type
_entity_poly.pdbx_seq_one_letter_code
_entity_poly.pdbx_strand_id
1 'polypeptide(L)'
;MTTKEAVSEKLAECKKWHTVHCESLSTVCGAELAKWCADVSSDQNMDTLSVAPVVEFLQSAGQGQLVQQCEHAESELANAVQQRRLTMRNCIELLTTYAAIILQFGPTYREQNRCFRWQQWLENLLSDFTSLKCIEIISDFRNHYGRESPDAIQSAISLNVQFQTVISEINTKVVQILERMRIDGLDDKTALLSFAEETKCAVLRYLSESGEPSHLAFLCVLGEALCTVRKTLFMMETAAGASGDRLVDLTSWNGDWFLDEIYSTCANIAQYVQLFLDSHVVENLELKAGLQGVKLARFVFNSLEDLSLHFQNIILPEAIRTALDPSVIEMVAKLDRIIARCGVPLEKLIADLESNITNLILKAQVGESRVLDTVKKLRNEFESLMQRAEPQISGLNQGQMLLMGFNGLFTKVDSDLEILLSFLDNLGIPASWQKLDVYRDTVALAPAIHHPAARPILKDIYFVRKLSAMQQSFHICHNFAASLQINPRAGIMEREVHLVTDHQLVKPVKQFTADYVRHMVLGLPSQAVGFALCQLVTHLGYDLTAEIELRDIGVESKVPLEEILLKAYKSCIAEHFLEAQLPTLSTLLSAFDAAWRKEDLGRRLEQYLVVARGCQQRAQLQLTQFQWLNEDLLLQANIGPLQGSSVTSRPTLMSEIRKTVSALVTYDCVVSSAQDRYLALTAGIEQRLKWAAGANPSLTAVQEEFEVAISAKTGIITNTNQLSRELANVCNSILHFEALRTRTSEAVSSDNTFLALINRCKETCELAESCQSQINALEEHLISLMPLEKDGVTTEWLTSVIKKVSLSLSSCREKLEHQKSLTSICWESLHQEVVHVHDLFSVHHKLMSEVRHILRNLAKHEEQELGIDLKCEGRVHRYMAFYKEFSERTSSIVSKLLAEAQDMDLSSLVAVEEEIPALCVSAAEIYNQLTDLAGPLGNRQRGLTESESSKQKSQMKKGLLSPMCEVVCLHSPGMRPKTPVRSGTPKRSAVMRDPHTGKAVQERNTYATNVWKRIKMKLDGRDPEPNKKSSISEQVDFVIKEATNLENLAVLYEGWTPWV
;
A
#
# COMPACT_ATOMS: atom_id res chain seq x y z
N MET A 1 -19.44 -6.99 40.37
CA MET A 1 -18.21 -7.16 39.59
C MET A 1 -17.03 -7.23 40.53
N THR A 2 -16.19 -8.24 40.39
CA THR A 2 -14.90 -8.28 41.07
C THR A 2 -13.98 -7.19 40.49
N THR A 3 -13.01 -6.70 41.25
CA THR A 3 -12.06 -5.67 40.76
C THR A 3 -11.27 -6.16 39.55
N LYS A 4 -10.97 -7.47 39.49
CA LYS A 4 -10.31 -8.14 38.37
C LYS A 4 -11.16 -8.18 37.09
N GLU A 5 -12.47 -8.37 37.21
CA GLU A 5 -13.41 -8.23 36.07
C GLU A 5 -13.39 -6.81 35.49
N ALA A 6 -13.43 -5.79 36.34
CA ALA A 6 -13.40 -4.39 35.88
C ALA A 6 -12.07 -4.03 35.18
N VAL A 7 -10.95 -4.58 35.63
CA VAL A 7 -9.65 -4.47 34.94
C VAL A 7 -9.70 -5.16 33.57
N SER A 8 -10.31 -6.34 33.49
CA SER A 8 -10.45 -7.10 32.24
C SER A 8 -11.36 -6.38 31.22
N GLU A 9 -12.47 -5.80 31.68
CA GLU A 9 -13.36 -4.97 30.86
C GLU A 9 -12.64 -3.73 30.33
N LYS A 10 -11.93 -3.00 31.21
CA LYS A 10 -11.15 -1.82 30.78
C LYS A 10 -10.05 -2.18 29.79
N LEU A 11 -9.40 -3.34 29.98
CA LEU A 11 -8.40 -3.85 29.04
C LEU A 11 -9.01 -4.16 27.67
N ALA A 12 -10.17 -4.83 27.64
CA ALA A 12 -10.89 -5.13 26.40
C ALA A 12 -11.31 -3.84 25.67
N GLU A 13 -11.78 -2.83 26.40
CA GLU A 13 -12.10 -1.50 25.87
C GLU A 13 -10.87 -0.84 25.23
N CYS A 14 -9.72 -0.84 25.92
CA CYS A 14 -8.47 -0.27 25.41
C CYS A 14 -8.00 -0.98 24.13
N LYS A 15 -8.06 -2.31 24.09
CA LYS A 15 -7.71 -3.11 22.91
C LYS A 15 -8.59 -2.79 21.72
N LYS A 16 -9.91 -2.71 21.95
CA LYS A 16 -10.88 -2.36 20.89
C LYS A 16 -10.57 -0.98 20.31
N TRP A 17 -10.34 0.02 21.15
CA TRP A 17 -9.99 1.36 20.69
C TRP A 17 -8.66 1.39 19.95
N HIS A 18 -7.63 0.68 20.43
CA HIS A 18 -6.34 0.63 19.76
C HIS A 18 -6.45 0.06 18.33
N THR A 19 -7.24 -1.01 18.14
CA THR A 19 -7.52 -1.55 16.79
C THR A 19 -8.20 -0.51 15.90
N VAL A 20 -9.26 0.14 16.40
CA VAL A 20 -10.02 1.16 15.67
C VAL A 20 -9.14 2.37 15.30
N HIS A 21 -8.24 2.79 16.21
CA HIS A 21 -7.26 3.85 15.95
C HIS A 21 -6.28 3.46 14.85
N CYS A 22 -5.73 2.25 14.90
CA CYS A 22 -4.78 1.76 13.90
C CYS A 22 -5.44 1.68 12.51
N GLU A 23 -6.65 1.13 12.42
CA GLU A 23 -7.41 1.05 11.17
C GLU A 23 -7.66 2.44 10.60
N SER A 24 -8.18 3.37 11.42
CA SER A 24 -8.51 4.74 10.97
C SER A 24 -7.27 5.53 10.53
N LEU A 25 -6.16 5.42 11.26
CA LEU A 25 -4.90 6.06 10.88
C LEU A 25 -4.35 5.47 9.57
N SER A 26 -4.51 4.16 9.36
CA SER A 26 -4.08 3.49 8.12
C SER A 26 -4.92 3.93 6.91
N THR A 27 -6.23 4.11 7.07
CA THR A 27 -7.14 4.66 6.05
C THR A 27 -6.73 6.07 5.65
N VAL A 28 -6.42 6.92 6.62
CA VAL A 28 -6.09 8.33 6.39
C VAL A 28 -4.68 8.54 5.83
N CYS A 29 -3.71 7.71 6.21
CA CYS A 29 -2.36 7.73 5.65
C CYS A 29 -2.21 6.91 4.36
N GLY A 30 -3.26 6.17 3.96
CA GLY A 30 -3.24 5.22 2.86
C GLY A 30 -3.87 5.75 1.58
N ALA A 31 -4.00 4.86 0.59
CA ALA A 31 -4.62 5.16 -0.70
C ALA A 31 -6.15 5.36 -0.62
N GLU A 32 -6.78 4.94 0.49
CA GLU A 32 -8.23 5.04 0.69
C GLU A 32 -8.71 6.49 0.73
N LEU A 33 -7.97 7.39 1.38
CA LEU A 33 -8.31 8.82 1.41
C LEU A 33 -8.32 9.44 0.00
N ALA A 34 -7.35 9.08 -0.85
CA ALA A 34 -7.31 9.53 -2.23
C ALA A 34 -8.48 8.99 -3.06
N LYS A 35 -8.87 7.73 -2.81
CA LYS A 35 -10.07 7.12 -3.42
C LYS A 35 -11.34 7.87 -3.00
N TRP A 36 -11.51 8.16 -1.71
CA TRP A 36 -12.64 8.94 -1.21
C TRP A 36 -12.71 10.34 -1.84
N CYS A 37 -11.56 11.00 -2.00
CA CYS A 37 -11.49 12.29 -2.68
C CYS A 37 -11.99 12.19 -4.13
N ALA A 38 -11.59 11.16 -4.87
CA ALA A 38 -12.06 10.91 -6.23
C ALA A 38 -13.57 10.60 -6.29
N ASP A 39 -14.05 9.72 -5.40
CA ASP A 39 -15.45 9.30 -5.34
C ASP A 39 -16.37 10.49 -5.03
N VAL A 40 -16.00 11.35 -4.06
CA VAL A 40 -16.78 12.55 -3.70
C VAL A 40 -16.63 13.67 -4.74
N SER A 41 -15.56 13.70 -5.52
CA SER A 41 -15.36 14.68 -6.60
C SER A 41 -16.10 14.31 -7.90
N SER A 42 -16.39 13.03 -8.13
CA SER A 42 -17.10 12.54 -9.33
C SER A 42 -18.53 13.09 -9.46
N ASP A 43 -18.85 13.78 -10.57
CA ASP A 43 -20.21 14.28 -10.77
C ASP A 43 -21.21 13.14 -10.97
N GLN A 44 -22.09 12.98 -9.99
CA GLN A 44 -23.19 12.04 -10.04
C GLN A 44 -24.39 12.76 -10.67
N ASN A 45 -24.85 12.29 -11.82
CA ASN A 45 -26.04 12.83 -12.53
C ASN A 45 -27.31 12.66 -11.67
N MET A 46 -27.50 13.55 -10.70
CA MET A 46 -28.70 13.62 -9.86
C MET A 46 -29.80 14.51 -10.47
N ASP A 47 -29.48 15.23 -11.55
CA ASP A 47 -30.38 16.18 -12.23
C ASP A 47 -31.42 15.49 -13.13
N THR A 48 -31.25 14.21 -13.42
CA THR A 48 -32.24 13.44 -14.19
C THR A 48 -33.46 13.14 -13.32
N LEU A 49 -34.63 13.63 -13.74
CA LEU A 49 -35.90 13.41 -13.05
C LEU A 49 -36.35 11.95 -13.20
N SER A 50 -36.48 11.26 -12.07
CA SER A 50 -36.93 9.86 -12.01
C SER A 50 -38.37 9.67 -12.50
N VAL A 51 -39.18 10.73 -12.41
CA VAL A 51 -40.60 10.73 -12.81
C VAL A 51 -40.77 10.90 -14.32
N ALA A 52 -39.74 11.31 -15.07
CA ALA A 52 -39.84 11.63 -16.50
C ALA A 52 -40.56 10.54 -17.35
N PRO A 53 -40.31 9.23 -17.18
CA PRO A 53 -40.98 8.20 -17.97
C PRO A 53 -42.50 8.12 -17.74
N VAL A 54 -42.97 8.52 -16.56
CA VAL A 54 -44.38 8.33 -16.12
C VAL A 54 -45.21 9.60 -16.17
N VAL A 55 -44.63 10.75 -16.57
CA VAL A 55 -45.33 12.05 -16.59
C VAL A 55 -46.58 12.00 -17.48
N GLU A 56 -46.47 11.49 -18.70
CA GLU A 56 -47.59 11.43 -19.66
C GLU A 56 -48.73 10.53 -19.15
N PHE A 57 -48.37 9.39 -18.55
CA PHE A 57 -49.31 8.48 -17.90
C PHE A 57 -50.03 9.15 -16.71
N LEU A 58 -49.29 9.80 -15.81
CA LEU A 58 -49.86 10.42 -14.62
C LEU A 58 -50.74 11.64 -14.97
N GLN A 59 -50.36 12.42 -15.98
CA GLN A 59 -51.17 13.55 -16.45
C GLN A 59 -52.46 13.09 -17.13
N SER A 60 -52.40 12.06 -17.98
CA SER A 60 -53.60 11.48 -18.60
C SER A 60 -54.54 10.81 -17.58
N ALA A 61 -54.02 10.34 -16.43
CA ALA A 61 -54.78 9.82 -15.31
C ALA A 61 -55.31 10.90 -14.33
N GLY A 62 -55.11 12.20 -14.61
CA GLY A 62 -55.55 13.31 -13.75
C GLY A 62 -54.74 13.46 -12.46
N GLN A 63 -53.53 12.90 -12.38
CA GLN A 63 -52.65 12.89 -11.21
C GLN A 63 -51.49 13.89 -11.31
N GLY A 64 -51.67 15.03 -12.00
CA GLY A 64 -50.62 16.04 -12.20
C GLY A 64 -50.01 16.60 -10.90
N GLN A 65 -50.79 16.68 -9.81
CA GLN A 65 -50.26 17.07 -8.49
C GLN A 65 -49.23 16.07 -7.94
N LEU A 66 -49.38 14.78 -8.23
CA LEU A 66 -48.45 13.75 -7.75
C LEU A 66 -47.09 13.87 -8.46
N VAL A 67 -47.09 14.24 -9.75
CA VAL A 67 -45.87 14.56 -10.51
C VAL A 67 -45.14 15.72 -9.84
N GLN A 68 -45.82 16.83 -9.57
CA GLN A 68 -45.23 18.00 -8.91
C GLN A 68 -44.70 17.70 -7.50
N GLN A 69 -45.44 16.90 -6.72
CA GLN A 69 -44.99 16.48 -5.39
C GLN A 69 -43.72 15.62 -5.45
N CYS A 70 -43.64 14.73 -6.43
CA CYS A 70 -42.47 13.87 -6.60
C CYS A 70 -41.26 14.66 -7.13
N GLU A 71 -41.45 15.55 -8.12
CA GLU A 71 -40.42 16.48 -8.59
C GLU A 71 -39.88 17.36 -7.46
N HIS A 72 -40.77 17.85 -6.58
CA HIS A 72 -40.38 18.64 -5.41
C HIS A 72 -39.59 17.81 -4.40
N ALA A 73 -40.09 16.63 -4.02
CA ALA A 73 -39.38 15.73 -3.10
C ALA A 73 -38.01 15.28 -3.66
N GLU A 74 -37.93 15.09 -4.97
CA GLU A 74 -36.70 14.74 -5.67
C GLU A 74 -35.70 15.91 -5.69
N SER A 75 -36.17 17.15 -5.88
CA SER A 75 -35.35 18.35 -5.76
C SER A 75 -34.85 18.58 -4.33
N GLU A 76 -35.71 18.40 -3.33
CA GLU A 76 -35.32 18.45 -1.91
C GLU A 76 -34.24 17.40 -1.59
N LEU A 77 -34.42 16.17 -2.06
CA LEU A 77 -33.45 15.09 -1.89
C LEU A 77 -32.11 15.40 -2.59
N ALA A 78 -32.14 15.90 -3.83
CA ALA A 78 -30.95 16.29 -4.56
C ALA A 78 -30.18 17.41 -3.82
N ASN A 79 -30.88 18.42 -3.31
CA ASN A 79 -30.29 19.48 -2.51
C ASN A 79 -29.66 18.96 -1.21
N ALA A 80 -30.36 18.08 -0.48
CA ALA A 80 -29.85 17.47 0.74
C ALA A 80 -28.59 16.63 0.50
N VAL A 81 -28.59 15.81 -0.56
CA VAL A 81 -27.43 15.01 -0.98
C VAL A 81 -26.25 15.91 -1.37
N GLN A 82 -26.50 17.01 -2.07
CA GLN A 82 -25.44 17.97 -2.43
C GLN A 82 -24.84 18.66 -1.20
N GLN A 83 -25.65 19.09 -0.23
CA GLN A 83 -25.14 19.68 1.02
C GLN A 83 -24.31 18.67 1.83
N ARG A 84 -24.77 17.41 1.90
CA ARG A 84 -23.98 16.34 2.49
C ARG A 84 -22.65 16.15 1.77
N ARG A 85 -22.66 16.10 0.44
CA ARG A 85 -21.47 15.91 -0.40
C ARG A 85 -20.45 17.04 -0.18
N LEU A 86 -20.89 18.29 -0.10
CA LEU A 86 -20.02 19.43 0.26
C LEU A 86 -19.41 19.25 1.65
N THR A 87 -20.20 18.82 2.63
CA THR A 87 -19.71 18.54 3.98
C THR A 87 -18.71 17.37 4.02
N MET A 88 -18.91 16.34 3.19
CA MET A 88 -17.96 15.24 3.01
C MET A 88 -16.64 15.73 2.40
N ARG A 89 -16.68 16.62 1.41
CA ARG A 89 -15.45 17.25 0.85
C ARG A 89 -14.67 17.99 1.94
N ASN A 90 -15.36 18.81 2.75
CA ASN A 90 -14.72 19.51 3.86
C ASN A 90 -14.09 18.54 4.88
N CYS A 91 -14.76 17.42 5.20
CA CYS A 91 -14.18 16.38 6.07
C CYS A 91 -12.91 15.78 5.44
N ILE A 92 -12.93 15.46 4.14
CA ILE A 92 -11.76 14.91 3.42
C ILE A 92 -10.60 15.91 3.38
N GLU A 93 -10.86 17.21 3.17
CA GLU A 93 -9.84 18.26 3.19
C GLU A 93 -9.18 18.39 4.58
N LEU A 94 -9.98 18.37 5.65
CA LEU A 94 -9.46 18.38 7.02
C LEU A 94 -8.67 17.12 7.34
N LEU A 95 -9.14 15.94 6.90
CA LEU A 95 -8.41 14.68 7.04
C LEU A 95 -7.11 14.68 6.22
N THR A 96 -7.08 15.31 5.06
CA THR A 96 -5.87 15.44 4.24
C THR A 96 -4.86 16.35 4.92
N THR A 97 -5.32 17.44 5.54
CA THR A 97 -4.47 18.31 6.36
C THR A 97 -3.92 17.57 7.58
N TYR A 98 -4.75 16.79 8.27
CA TYR A 98 -4.33 15.93 9.37
C TYR A 98 -3.31 14.88 8.91
N ALA A 99 -3.57 14.19 7.78
CA ALA A 99 -2.68 13.20 7.16
C ALA A 99 -1.29 13.78 6.88
N ALA A 100 -1.22 14.98 6.28
CA ALA A 100 0.05 15.64 5.95
C ALA A 100 0.92 15.90 7.19
N ILE A 101 0.31 16.17 8.35
CA ILE A 101 1.00 16.38 9.62
C ILE A 101 1.42 15.03 10.24
N ILE A 102 0.51 14.07 10.35
CA ILE A 102 0.82 12.77 11.00
C ILE A 102 1.85 11.96 10.22
N LEU A 103 1.92 12.12 8.89
CA LEU A 103 2.92 11.48 8.04
C LEU A 103 4.35 11.94 8.34
N GLN A 104 4.54 13.07 9.03
CA GLN A 104 5.85 13.50 9.52
C GLN A 104 6.30 12.69 10.74
N PHE A 105 5.37 12.08 11.47
CA PHE A 105 5.68 11.25 12.62
C PHE A 105 6.11 9.85 12.17
N GLY A 106 6.99 9.23 12.95
CA GLY A 106 7.38 7.84 12.73
C GLY A 106 6.21 6.87 12.97
N PRO A 107 6.39 5.58 12.62
CA PRO A 107 5.33 4.57 12.73
C PRO A 107 4.84 4.33 14.17
N THR A 108 5.64 4.74 15.17
CA THR A 108 5.27 4.72 16.59
C THR A 108 4.19 5.74 16.95
N TYR A 109 3.77 6.63 16.04
CA TYR A 109 2.72 7.62 16.31
C TYR A 109 1.44 6.98 16.84
N ARG A 110 1.02 5.86 16.25
CA ARG A 110 -0.18 5.08 16.66
C ARG A 110 -0.14 4.59 18.11
N GLU A 111 1.05 4.54 18.72
CA GLU A 111 1.29 4.09 20.10
C GLU A 111 1.30 5.27 21.09
N GLN A 112 1.31 6.51 20.59
CA GLN A 112 1.34 7.73 21.40
C GLN A 112 -0.07 8.12 21.87
N ASN A 113 -0.75 7.23 22.59
CA ASN A 113 -2.03 7.52 23.24
C ASN A 113 -2.18 6.74 24.54
N ARG A 114 -3.05 7.22 25.43
CA ARG A 114 -3.30 6.59 26.73
C ARG A 114 -3.82 5.15 26.64
N CYS A 115 -4.74 4.84 25.70
CA CYS A 115 -5.28 3.48 25.57
C CYS A 115 -4.19 2.44 25.32
N PHE A 116 -3.21 2.75 24.47
CA PHE A 116 -2.09 1.85 24.20
C PHE A 116 -1.23 1.59 25.45
N ARG A 117 -0.90 2.66 26.20
CA ARG A 117 -0.10 2.54 27.44
C ARG A 117 -0.86 1.81 28.54
N TRP A 118 -2.14 2.14 28.74
CA TRP A 118 -2.99 1.49 29.72
C TRP A 118 -3.16 0.01 29.45
N GLN A 119 -3.25 -0.39 28.18
CA GLN A 119 -3.28 -1.81 27.82
C GLN A 119 -2.09 -2.56 28.43
N GLN A 120 -0.87 -2.06 28.20
CA GLN A 120 0.35 -2.67 28.72
C GLN A 120 0.36 -2.74 30.25
N TRP A 121 -0.07 -1.66 30.93
CA TRP A 121 -0.14 -1.63 32.39
C TRP A 121 -1.20 -2.58 32.95
N LEU A 122 -2.39 -2.66 32.34
CA LEU A 122 -3.47 -3.55 32.76
C LEU A 122 -3.13 -5.02 32.50
N GLU A 123 -2.48 -5.34 31.39
CA GLU A 123 -1.96 -6.69 31.11
C GLU A 123 -0.93 -7.10 32.16
N ASN A 124 0.01 -6.22 32.48
CA ASN A 124 1.00 -6.45 33.52
C ASN A 124 0.33 -6.65 34.89
N LEU A 125 -0.69 -5.85 35.24
CA LEU A 125 -1.43 -6.00 36.49
C LEU A 125 -2.22 -7.32 36.55
N LEU A 126 -2.81 -7.78 35.43
CA LEU A 126 -3.52 -9.06 35.40
C LEU A 126 -2.56 -10.26 35.52
N SER A 127 -1.32 -10.11 35.04
CA SER A 127 -0.28 -11.13 35.20
C SER A 127 0.29 -11.21 36.62
N ASP A 128 0.36 -10.08 37.31
CA ASP A 128 0.86 -9.95 38.69
C ASP A 128 -0.05 -9.01 39.48
N PHE A 129 -1.10 -9.59 40.08
CA PHE A 129 -2.17 -8.84 40.74
C PHE A 129 -1.82 -8.59 42.23
N THR A 130 -0.86 -7.69 42.47
CA THR A 130 -0.32 -7.36 43.80
C THR A 130 -0.37 -5.86 44.11
N SER A 131 -0.29 -5.50 45.39
CA SER A 131 -0.30 -4.08 45.82
C SER A 131 0.93 -3.32 45.29
N LEU A 132 2.09 -3.99 45.26
CA LEU A 132 3.34 -3.46 44.72
C LEU A 132 3.21 -3.14 43.24
N LYS A 133 2.58 -4.02 42.45
CA LYS A 133 2.40 -3.78 41.02
C LYS A 133 1.51 -2.57 40.73
N CYS A 134 0.47 -2.36 41.52
CA CYS A 134 -0.35 -1.14 41.44
C CYS A 134 0.48 0.13 41.73
N ILE A 135 1.39 0.10 42.71
CA ILE A 135 2.27 1.23 43.03
C ILE A 135 3.24 1.53 41.88
N GLU A 136 3.82 0.50 41.28
CA GLU A 136 4.67 0.64 40.08
C GLU A 136 3.90 1.32 38.94
N ILE A 137 2.68 0.86 38.63
CA ILE A 137 1.85 1.44 37.57
C ILE A 137 1.51 2.91 37.87
N ILE A 138 1.17 3.25 39.12
CA ILE A 138 0.90 4.64 39.52
C ILE A 138 2.17 5.50 39.37
N SER A 139 3.34 4.96 39.70
CA SER A 139 4.63 5.64 39.51
C SER A 139 4.92 5.86 38.02
N ASP A 140 4.76 4.83 37.19
CA ASP A 140 4.94 4.91 35.74
C ASP A 140 3.98 5.91 35.09
N PHE A 141 2.72 5.95 35.54
CA PHE A 141 1.74 6.95 35.14
C PHE A 141 2.24 8.36 35.45
N ARG A 142 2.72 8.61 36.67
CA ARG A 142 3.24 9.92 37.08
C ARG A 142 4.50 10.31 36.31
N ASN A 143 5.34 9.35 35.96
CA ASN A 143 6.55 9.60 35.17
C ASN A 143 6.22 9.98 33.72
N HIS A 144 5.19 9.38 33.11
CA HIS A 144 4.81 9.66 31.72
C HIS A 144 3.87 10.86 31.56
N TYR A 145 2.97 11.09 32.53
CA TYR A 145 1.91 12.09 32.43
C TYR A 145 1.96 13.15 33.55
N GLY A 146 3.01 13.16 34.37
CA GLY A 146 3.23 14.15 35.44
C GLY A 146 3.96 15.40 34.97
N ARG A 147 4.18 16.37 35.88
CA ARG A 147 4.83 17.64 35.53
C ARG A 147 6.28 17.42 35.11
N GLU A 148 6.67 18.08 34.04
CA GLU A 148 7.99 17.97 33.42
C GLU A 148 8.99 18.94 34.07
N SER A 149 10.29 18.70 33.85
CA SER A 149 11.35 19.55 34.41
C SER A 149 11.39 20.95 33.79
N PRO A 150 11.77 22.01 34.54
CA PRO A 150 11.95 23.36 33.99
C PRO A 150 12.95 23.41 32.81
N ASP A 151 13.99 22.58 32.86
CA ASP A 151 15.01 22.51 31.82
C ASP A 151 14.43 22.00 30.50
N ALA A 152 13.59 20.95 30.55
CA ALA A 152 12.90 20.42 29.37
C ALA A 152 11.95 21.46 28.75
N ILE A 153 11.26 22.25 29.59
CA ILE A 153 10.41 23.35 29.13
C ILE A 153 11.26 24.42 28.43
N GLN A 154 12.38 24.84 29.01
CA GLN A 154 13.26 25.84 28.41
C GLN A 154 13.89 25.37 27.09
N SER A 155 14.28 24.11 26.99
CA SER A 155 14.75 23.50 25.73
C SER A 155 13.65 23.50 24.66
N ALA A 156 12.40 23.20 25.04
CA ALA A 156 11.27 23.24 24.11
C ALA A 156 11.01 24.64 23.56
N ILE A 157 11.08 25.66 24.42
CA ILE A 157 10.95 27.07 24.02
C ILE A 157 12.05 27.46 23.05
N SER A 158 13.32 27.14 23.38
CA SER A 158 14.47 27.49 22.55
C SER A 158 14.36 26.89 21.14
N LEU A 159 14.06 25.59 21.04
CA LEU A 159 13.88 24.92 19.75
C LEU A 159 12.70 25.50 18.96
N ASN A 160 11.57 25.80 19.61
CA ASN A 160 10.43 26.45 18.95
C ASN A 160 10.83 27.79 18.31
N VAL A 161 11.62 28.62 19.01
CA VAL A 161 12.12 29.91 18.49
C VAL A 161 13.11 29.70 17.34
N GLN A 162 13.98 28.70 17.41
CA GLN A 162 14.90 28.36 16.31
C GLN A 162 14.13 27.99 15.03
N PHE A 163 13.09 27.15 15.14
CA PHE A 163 12.22 26.83 13.99
C PHE A 163 11.56 28.07 13.39
N GLN A 164 11.03 28.98 14.22
CA GLN A 164 10.41 30.22 13.75
C GLN A 164 11.42 31.11 13.02
N THR A 165 12.67 31.16 13.50
CA THR A 165 13.76 31.92 12.88
C THR A 165 14.07 31.36 11.49
N VAL A 166 14.21 30.04 11.37
CA VAL A 166 14.46 29.37 10.08
C VAL A 166 13.30 29.59 9.09
N ILE A 167 12.05 29.49 9.54
CA ILE A 167 10.88 29.78 8.69
C ILE A 167 10.89 31.24 8.23
N SER A 168 11.22 32.18 9.12
CA SER A 168 11.34 33.60 8.77
C SER A 168 12.42 33.82 7.70
N GLU A 169 13.59 33.20 7.84
CA GLU A 169 14.66 33.27 6.82
C GLU A 169 14.19 32.73 5.47
N ILE A 170 13.49 31.59 5.44
CA ILE A 170 12.95 31.02 4.19
C ILE A 170 11.90 31.97 3.58
N ASN A 171 11.02 32.56 4.39
CA ASN A 171 10.03 33.52 3.93
C ASN A 171 10.70 34.75 3.29
N THR A 172 11.79 35.26 3.89
CA THR A 172 12.53 36.38 3.30
C THR A 172 13.11 36.03 1.93
N LYS A 173 13.62 34.80 1.73
CA LYS A 173 14.09 34.32 0.43
C LYS A 173 12.96 34.24 -0.60
N VAL A 174 11.80 33.71 -0.22
CA VAL A 174 10.61 33.65 -1.10
C VAL A 174 10.21 35.05 -1.56
N VAL A 175 10.15 36.02 -0.64
CA VAL A 175 9.83 37.42 -0.96
C VAL A 175 10.89 38.04 -1.87
N GLN A 176 12.18 37.81 -1.62
CA GLN A 176 13.26 38.30 -2.48
C GLN A 176 13.16 37.76 -3.92
N ILE A 177 12.82 36.49 -4.11
CA ILE A 177 12.63 35.89 -5.43
C ILE A 177 11.42 36.52 -6.14
N LEU A 178 10.28 36.64 -5.46
CA LEU A 178 9.07 37.28 -6.02
C LEU A 178 9.32 38.74 -6.40
N GLU A 179 10.06 39.49 -5.57
CA GLU A 179 10.41 40.86 -5.87
C GLU A 179 11.34 40.96 -7.09
N ARG A 180 12.32 40.05 -7.23
CA ARG A 180 13.18 39.96 -8.42
C ARG A 180 12.35 39.67 -9.69
N MET A 181 11.41 38.71 -9.62
CA MET A 181 10.51 38.41 -10.74
C MET A 181 9.67 39.63 -11.17
N ARG A 182 9.18 40.40 -10.20
CA ARG A 182 8.40 41.62 -10.44
C ARG A 182 9.25 42.74 -11.08
N ILE A 183 10.45 42.98 -10.57
CA ILE A 183 11.38 44.01 -11.08
C ILE A 183 11.77 43.71 -12.54
N ASP A 184 12.05 42.45 -12.86
CA ASP A 184 12.46 42.02 -14.20
C ASP A 184 11.26 41.82 -15.16
N GLY A 185 10.03 42.00 -14.67
CA GLY A 185 8.79 41.87 -15.45
C GLY A 185 8.59 40.46 -16.00
N LEU A 186 8.62 39.46 -15.11
CA LEU A 186 8.60 38.03 -15.43
C LEU A 186 7.27 37.33 -15.02
N ASP A 187 6.23 38.09 -14.71
CA ASP A 187 4.97 37.57 -14.16
C ASP A 187 4.14 36.74 -15.15
N ASP A 188 4.25 37.03 -16.47
CA ASP A 188 3.50 36.33 -17.53
C ASP A 188 4.41 35.37 -18.32
N LYS A 189 4.44 34.11 -17.88
CA LYS A 189 5.19 33.03 -18.54
C LYS A 189 4.75 32.80 -19.98
N THR A 190 3.45 32.92 -20.26
CA THR A 190 2.93 32.70 -21.62
C THR A 190 3.39 33.77 -22.59
N ALA A 191 3.43 35.03 -22.15
CA ALA A 191 3.94 36.14 -22.94
C ALA A 191 5.46 36.04 -23.18
N LEU A 192 6.24 35.58 -22.20
CA LEU A 192 7.68 35.35 -22.38
C LEU A 192 7.97 34.27 -23.42
N LEU A 193 7.25 33.14 -23.35
CA LEU A 193 7.37 32.06 -24.32
C LEU A 193 6.96 32.50 -25.73
N SER A 194 5.85 33.24 -25.86
CA SER A 194 5.41 33.75 -27.17
C SER A 194 6.40 34.74 -27.76
N PHE A 195 6.96 35.65 -26.96
CA PHE A 195 7.95 36.62 -27.41
C PHE A 195 9.27 35.97 -27.87
N ALA A 196 9.75 34.95 -27.13
CA ALA A 196 10.92 34.17 -27.53
C ALA A 196 10.68 33.42 -28.85
N GLU A 197 9.50 32.81 -29.03
CA GLU A 197 9.15 32.11 -30.28
C GLU A 197 8.92 33.08 -31.45
N GLU A 198 8.35 34.26 -31.22
CA GLU A 198 8.17 35.30 -32.23
C GLU A 198 9.51 35.82 -32.78
N THR A 199 10.48 36.08 -31.89
CA THR A 199 11.83 36.52 -32.29
C THR A 199 12.59 35.41 -33.03
N LYS A 200 12.44 34.14 -32.61
CA LYS A 200 12.94 32.97 -33.34
C LYS A 200 12.34 32.88 -34.75
N CYS A 201 11.01 32.96 -34.84
CA CYS A 201 10.29 32.94 -36.12
C CYS A 201 10.68 34.12 -37.02
N ALA A 202 11.01 35.29 -36.46
CA ALA A 202 11.48 36.44 -37.24
C ALA A 202 12.83 36.16 -37.92
N VAL A 203 13.76 35.50 -37.22
CA VAL A 203 15.04 35.07 -37.82
C VAL A 203 14.78 34.05 -38.94
N LEU A 204 13.99 33.01 -38.66
CA LEU A 204 13.70 31.95 -39.65
C LEU A 204 12.97 32.49 -40.89
N ARG A 205 12.01 33.41 -40.69
CA ARG A 205 11.30 34.07 -41.78
C ARG A 205 12.25 34.88 -42.66
N TYR A 206 13.13 35.67 -42.05
CA TYR A 206 14.15 36.42 -42.78
C TYR A 206 15.04 35.50 -43.63
N LEU A 207 15.43 34.33 -43.10
CA LEU A 207 16.22 33.34 -43.85
C LEU A 207 15.43 32.66 -44.98
N SER A 208 14.13 32.46 -44.82
CA SER A 208 13.27 31.88 -45.87
C SER A 208 12.94 32.86 -46.99
N GLU A 209 12.86 34.15 -46.67
CA GLU A 209 12.54 35.22 -47.61
C GLU A 209 13.80 35.74 -48.34
N SER A 210 14.98 35.54 -47.76
CA SER A 210 16.27 35.98 -48.29
C SER A 210 17.02 34.82 -48.95
N GLY A 211 17.81 35.10 -50.00
CA GLY A 211 18.55 34.08 -50.75
C GLY A 211 19.82 33.56 -50.05
N GLU A 212 20.56 32.71 -50.77
CA GLU A 212 21.84 32.10 -50.36
C GLU A 212 22.88 33.07 -49.74
N PRO A 213 23.04 34.33 -50.19
CA PRO A 213 23.93 35.30 -49.54
C PRO A 213 23.61 35.56 -48.06
N SER A 214 22.32 35.58 -47.71
CA SER A 214 21.85 35.83 -46.35
C SER A 214 22.00 34.60 -45.45
N HIS A 215 22.05 33.41 -46.04
CA HIS A 215 22.36 32.16 -45.36
C HIS A 215 23.82 32.13 -44.90
N LEU A 216 24.77 32.49 -45.77
CA LEU A 216 26.20 32.60 -45.40
C LEU A 216 26.44 33.72 -44.39
N ALA A 217 25.75 34.86 -44.53
CA ALA A 217 25.80 35.95 -43.56
C ALA A 217 25.29 35.49 -42.18
N PHE A 218 24.22 34.69 -42.13
CA PHE A 218 23.71 34.10 -40.88
C PHE A 218 24.72 33.16 -40.23
N LEU A 219 25.41 32.31 -40.99
CA LEU A 219 26.45 31.44 -40.46
C LEU A 219 27.61 32.21 -39.84
N CYS A 220 28.02 33.33 -40.46
CA CYS A 220 29.07 34.21 -39.91
C CYS A 220 28.63 34.86 -38.59
N VAL A 221 27.44 35.47 -38.57
CA VAL A 221 26.89 36.14 -37.38
C VAL A 221 26.63 35.14 -36.23
N LEU A 222 26.11 33.96 -36.54
CA LEU A 222 25.91 32.89 -35.56
C LEU A 222 27.24 32.37 -35.01
N GLY A 223 28.23 32.16 -35.87
CA GLY A 223 29.57 31.72 -35.46
C GLY A 223 30.28 32.74 -34.56
N GLU A 224 30.12 34.04 -34.83
CA GLU A 224 30.61 35.12 -33.97
C GLU A 224 29.91 35.13 -32.59
N ALA A 225 28.59 34.94 -32.58
CA ALA A 225 27.83 34.81 -31.33
C ALA A 225 28.27 33.58 -30.51
N LEU A 226 28.43 32.41 -31.15
CA LEU A 226 28.91 31.18 -30.52
C LEU A 226 30.34 31.34 -29.98
N CYS A 227 31.24 32.01 -30.71
CA CYS A 227 32.60 32.32 -30.25
C CYS A 227 32.58 33.19 -29.00
N THR A 228 31.74 34.23 -28.98
CA THR A 228 31.58 35.14 -27.85
C THR A 228 31.07 34.41 -26.60
N VAL A 229 30.03 33.61 -26.73
CA VAL A 229 29.47 32.86 -25.60
C VAL A 229 30.41 31.78 -25.11
N ARG A 230 31.19 31.13 -26.01
CA ARG A 230 32.24 30.17 -25.63
C ARG A 230 33.34 30.81 -24.78
N LYS A 231 33.74 32.06 -25.08
CA LYS A 231 34.70 32.79 -24.22
C LYS A 231 34.14 33.00 -22.82
N THR A 232 32.89 33.46 -22.72
CA THR A 232 32.22 33.65 -21.44
C THR A 232 32.14 32.35 -20.66
N LEU A 233 31.72 31.26 -21.30
CA LEU A 233 31.68 29.93 -20.71
C LEU A 233 33.07 29.50 -20.19
N PHE A 234 34.11 29.61 -21.01
CA PHE A 234 35.47 29.23 -20.63
C PHE A 234 36.01 30.08 -19.46
N MET A 235 35.70 31.38 -19.41
CA MET A 235 36.05 32.24 -18.27
C MET A 235 35.39 31.74 -16.98
N MET A 236 34.10 31.37 -17.04
CA MET A 236 33.37 30.84 -15.90
C MET A 236 33.91 29.48 -15.46
N GLU A 237 34.23 28.58 -16.41
CA GLU A 237 34.87 27.29 -16.13
C GLU A 237 36.24 27.47 -15.47
N THR A 238 37.03 28.45 -15.92
CA THR A 238 38.33 28.78 -15.32
C THR A 238 38.18 29.30 -13.89
N ALA A 239 37.21 30.18 -13.64
CA ALA A 239 36.91 30.68 -12.31
C ALA A 239 36.43 29.56 -11.37
N ALA A 240 35.61 28.64 -11.88
CA ALA A 240 35.14 27.47 -11.13
C ALA A 240 36.31 26.53 -10.78
N GLY A 241 37.19 26.23 -11.75
CA GLY A 241 38.39 25.42 -11.54
C GLY A 241 39.36 26.00 -10.51
N ALA A 242 39.52 27.33 -10.50
CA ALA A 242 40.39 28.05 -9.56
C ALA A 242 39.84 28.14 -8.13
N SER A 243 38.52 27.99 -7.94
CA SER A 243 37.85 28.21 -6.66
C SER A 243 38.09 27.10 -5.62
N GLY A 244 38.63 25.95 -6.04
CA GLY A 244 38.99 24.91 -5.10
C GLY A 244 37.77 24.33 -4.36
N ASP A 245 37.95 24.10 -3.06
CA ASP A 245 36.89 23.60 -2.16
C ASP A 245 35.80 24.64 -1.87
N ARG A 246 36.04 25.92 -2.19
CA ARG A 246 35.06 27.00 -2.01
C ARG A 246 34.02 27.07 -3.12
N LEU A 247 34.16 26.24 -4.16
CA LEU A 247 33.24 26.20 -5.29
C LEU A 247 31.78 25.91 -4.87
N VAL A 248 31.60 25.14 -3.79
CA VAL A 248 30.28 24.82 -3.22
C VAL A 248 29.50 26.09 -2.82
N ASP A 249 30.19 27.12 -2.37
CA ASP A 249 29.62 28.37 -1.86
C ASP A 249 29.78 29.54 -2.85
N LEU A 250 30.31 29.27 -4.05
CA LEU A 250 30.50 30.29 -5.07
C LEU A 250 29.15 30.73 -5.66
N THR A 251 28.78 31.97 -5.38
CA THR A 251 27.58 32.62 -5.93
C THR A 251 27.96 33.83 -6.75
N SER A 252 27.15 34.16 -7.74
CA SER A 252 27.33 35.37 -8.54
C SER A 252 26.86 36.62 -7.82
N TRP A 253 27.04 37.78 -8.47
CA TRP A 253 26.60 39.07 -7.94
C TRP A 253 25.08 39.12 -7.70
N ASN A 254 24.30 38.39 -8.50
CA ASN A 254 22.86 38.27 -8.36
C ASN A 254 22.43 37.19 -7.35
N GLY A 255 23.37 36.51 -6.71
CA GLY A 255 23.13 35.45 -5.73
C GLY A 255 22.87 34.07 -6.33
N ASP A 256 23.01 33.90 -7.65
CA ASP A 256 22.81 32.60 -8.33
C ASP A 256 24.02 31.70 -8.08
N TRP A 257 23.82 30.39 -7.94
CA TRP A 257 24.93 29.44 -7.75
C TRP A 257 25.72 29.28 -9.05
N PHE A 258 27.04 29.09 -8.98
CA PHE A 258 27.91 29.05 -10.19
C PHE A 258 27.42 28.04 -11.25
N LEU A 259 26.87 26.91 -10.82
CA LEU A 259 26.39 25.86 -11.73
C LEU A 259 25.23 26.36 -12.58
N ASP A 260 24.33 27.14 -11.99
CA ASP A 260 23.13 27.63 -12.66
C ASP A 260 23.49 28.66 -13.75
N GLU A 261 24.58 29.41 -13.55
CA GLU A 261 25.09 30.34 -14.55
C GLU A 261 25.82 29.63 -15.70
N ILE A 262 26.67 28.65 -15.39
CA ILE A 262 27.32 27.81 -16.41
C ILE A 262 26.24 27.09 -17.22
N TYR A 263 25.23 26.55 -16.54
CA TYR A 263 24.10 25.90 -17.16
C TYR A 263 23.31 26.84 -18.07
N SER A 264 22.93 28.04 -17.60
CA SER A 264 22.23 29.05 -18.41
C SER A 264 23.03 29.42 -19.66
N THR A 265 24.36 29.54 -19.52
CA THR A 265 25.27 29.77 -20.65
C THR A 265 25.25 28.60 -21.64
N CYS A 266 25.36 27.35 -21.17
CA CYS A 266 25.26 26.16 -22.02
C CYS A 266 23.88 26.02 -22.68
N ALA A 267 22.79 26.39 -21.99
CA ALA A 267 21.44 26.40 -22.54
C ALA A 267 21.31 27.44 -23.65
N ASN A 268 21.90 28.63 -23.49
CA ASN A 268 21.94 29.64 -24.53
C ASN A 268 22.67 29.15 -25.80
N ILE A 269 23.84 28.52 -25.63
CA ILE A 269 24.57 27.93 -26.76
C ILE A 269 23.70 26.88 -27.47
N ALA A 270 23.00 26.02 -26.71
CA ALA A 270 22.12 25.02 -27.30
C ALA A 270 20.93 25.64 -28.07
N GLN A 271 20.44 26.82 -27.69
CA GLN A 271 19.42 27.51 -28.47
C GLN A 271 19.96 28.06 -29.80
N TYR A 272 21.18 28.59 -29.81
CA TYR A 272 21.85 28.93 -31.08
C TYR A 272 22.01 27.71 -31.99
N VAL A 273 22.39 26.56 -31.42
CA VAL A 273 22.46 25.29 -32.15
C VAL A 273 21.07 24.87 -32.66
N GLN A 274 20.03 25.02 -31.85
CA GLN A 274 18.67 24.66 -32.26
C GLN A 274 18.16 25.58 -33.38
N LEU A 275 18.41 26.88 -33.29
CA LEU A 275 18.10 27.86 -34.33
C LEU A 275 18.79 27.52 -35.65
N PHE A 276 20.05 27.07 -35.62
CA PHE A 276 20.76 26.59 -36.81
C PHE A 276 20.11 25.34 -37.42
N LEU A 277 19.68 24.39 -36.59
CA LEU A 277 19.06 23.17 -37.11
C LEU A 277 17.68 23.43 -37.71
N ASP A 278 16.91 24.32 -37.09
CA ASP A 278 15.56 24.71 -37.53
C ASP A 278 15.58 25.60 -38.78
N SER A 279 16.71 26.26 -39.08
CA SER A 279 16.84 27.09 -40.29
C SER A 279 16.98 26.27 -41.58
N HIS A 280 17.34 24.98 -41.47
CA HIS A 280 17.59 24.07 -42.60
C HIS A 280 18.60 24.59 -43.64
N VAL A 281 19.41 25.59 -43.28
CA VAL A 281 20.35 26.28 -44.19
C VAL A 281 21.48 25.37 -44.67
N VAL A 282 21.87 24.36 -43.87
CA VAL A 282 23.02 23.50 -44.16
C VAL A 282 22.66 22.01 -44.00
N GLU A 283 22.97 21.19 -45.00
CA GLU A 283 22.81 19.72 -44.95
C GLU A 283 24.09 18.96 -44.55
N ASN A 284 25.23 19.64 -44.34
CA ASN A 284 26.51 19.03 -44.00
C ASN A 284 26.42 18.18 -42.71
N LEU A 285 26.67 16.87 -42.85
CA LEU A 285 26.62 15.88 -41.79
C LEU A 285 27.70 16.08 -40.71
N GLU A 286 28.89 16.55 -41.09
CA GLU A 286 30.02 16.76 -40.17
C GLU A 286 29.78 17.98 -39.28
N LEU A 287 29.21 19.05 -39.83
CA LEU A 287 28.79 20.21 -39.05
C LEU A 287 27.64 19.88 -38.10
N LYS A 288 26.64 19.12 -38.56
CA LYS A 288 25.55 18.62 -37.71
C LYS A 288 26.08 17.73 -36.58
N ALA A 289 27.09 16.90 -36.83
CA ALA A 289 27.77 16.12 -35.81
C ALA A 289 28.50 17.02 -34.80
N GLY A 290 29.29 17.99 -35.23
CA GLY A 290 29.96 18.94 -34.31
C GLY A 290 28.98 19.66 -33.37
N LEU A 291 27.84 20.09 -33.91
CA LEU A 291 26.77 20.74 -33.16
C LEU A 291 26.02 19.79 -32.21
N GLN A 292 25.96 18.50 -32.52
CA GLN A 292 25.37 17.48 -31.63
C GLN A 292 26.18 17.34 -30.33
N GLY A 293 27.50 17.52 -30.37
CA GLY A 293 28.35 17.48 -29.17
C GLY A 293 27.97 18.55 -28.14
N VAL A 294 27.56 19.73 -28.61
CA VAL A 294 27.07 20.83 -27.76
C VAL A 294 25.75 20.44 -27.06
N LYS A 295 24.85 19.75 -27.77
CA LYS A 295 23.59 19.25 -27.19
C LYS A 295 23.85 18.19 -26.12
N LEU A 296 24.79 17.28 -26.35
CA LEU A 296 25.18 16.27 -25.38
C LEU A 296 25.80 16.90 -24.12
N ALA A 297 26.63 17.94 -24.28
CA ALA A 297 27.18 18.68 -23.14
C ALA A 297 26.08 19.35 -22.30
N ARG A 298 25.04 19.90 -22.95
CA ARG A 298 23.85 20.42 -22.25
C ARG A 298 23.12 19.34 -21.46
N PHE A 299 22.98 18.11 -21.98
CA PHE A 299 22.31 17.03 -21.26
C PHE A 299 23.00 16.67 -19.95
N VAL A 300 24.34 16.71 -19.91
CA VAL A 300 25.09 16.51 -18.65
C VAL A 300 24.70 17.56 -17.61
N PHE A 301 24.63 18.84 -17.98
CA PHE A 301 24.19 19.89 -17.06
C PHE A 301 22.71 19.80 -16.69
N ASN A 302 21.82 19.43 -17.61
CA ASN A 302 20.42 19.15 -17.27
C ASN A 302 20.36 18.06 -16.18
N SER A 303 21.14 17.00 -16.31
CA SER A 303 21.15 15.92 -15.32
C SER A 303 21.77 16.33 -13.97
N LEU A 304 22.71 17.27 -13.96
CA LEU A 304 23.26 17.87 -12.73
C LEU A 304 22.25 18.84 -12.06
N GLU A 305 21.53 19.65 -12.84
CA GLU A 305 20.42 20.49 -12.37
C GLU A 305 19.31 19.59 -11.77
N ASP A 306 18.92 18.54 -12.50
CA ASP A 306 17.95 17.53 -12.06
C ASP A 306 18.40 16.83 -10.77
N LEU A 307 19.68 16.48 -10.62
CA LEU A 307 20.21 15.89 -9.39
C LEU A 307 19.96 16.80 -8.19
N SER A 308 20.28 18.09 -8.32
CA SER A 308 20.09 19.08 -7.26
C SER A 308 18.60 19.33 -6.96
N LEU A 309 17.79 19.49 -8.01
CA LEU A 309 16.36 19.81 -7.91
C LEU A 309 15.56 18.63 -7.33
N HIS A 310 15.73 17.42 -7.89
CA HIS A 310 15.02 16.23 -7.42
C HIS A 310 15.50 15.79 -6.04
N PHE A 311 16.77 16.03 -5.69
CA PHE A 311 17.20 15.82 -4.32
C PHE A 311 16.43 16.72 -3.35
N GLN A 312 16.35 18.03 -3.61
CA GLN A 312 15.68 18.99 -2.72
C GLN A 312 14.16 18.84 -2.65
N ASN A 313 13.53 18.45 -3.77
CA ASN A 313 12.07 18.38 -3.88
C ASN A 313 11.48 16.98 -3.64
N ILE A 314 12.26 15.91 -3.80
CA ILE A 314 11.77 14.52 -3.70
C ILE A 314 12.53 13.74 -2.64
N ILE A 315 13.85 13.60 -2.79
CA ILE A 315 14.64 12.71 -1.91
C ILE A 315 14.74 13.26 -0.49
N LEU A 316 15.05 14.54 -0.34
CA LEU A 316 15.26 15.16 0.97
C LEU A 316 13.98 15.22 1.82
N PRO A 317 12.82 15.69 1.31
CA PRO A 317 11.56 15.63 2.06
C PRO A 317 11.23 14.22 2.51
N GLU A 318 11.40 13.26 1.61
CA GLU A 318 11.08 11.86 1.86
C GLU A 318 12.04 11.21 2.88
N ALA A 319 13.34 11.52 2.79
CA ALA A 319 14.37 11.05 3.72
C ALA A 319 14.17 11.60 5.14
N ILE A 320 13.75 12.87 5.29
CA ILE A 320 13.43 13.43 6.61
C ILE A 320 12.16 12.77 7.17
N ARG A 321 11.11 12.67 6.35
CA ARG A 321 9.82 12.08 6.74
C ARG A 321 9.96 10.64 7.21
N THR A 322 10.80 9.85 6.54
CA THR A 322 10.99 8.42 6.80
C THR A 322 12.25 8.11 7.61
N ALA A 323 12.93 9.13 8.15
CA ALA A 323 14.18 8.98 8.90
C ALA A 323 14.09 8.05 10.12
N LEU A 324 12.89 7.92 10.70
CA LEU A 324 12.58 7.06 11.86
C LEU A 324 11.85 5.76 11.47
N ASP A 325 11.67 5.50 10.17
CA ASP A 325 11.06 4.26 9.71
C ASP A 325 12.05 3.09 9.85
N PRO A 326 11.64 1.93 10.43
CA PRO A 326 12.52 0.79 10.65
C PRO A 326 13.21 0.28 9.38
N SER A 327 12.53 0.32 8.23
CA SER A 327 13.08 -0.13 6.96
C SER A 327 14.19 0.80 6.47
N VAL A 328 14.01 2.12 6.64
CA VAL A 328 15.03 3.13 6.30
C VAL A 328 16.23 3.01 7.23
N ILE A 329 16.00 2.87 8.55
CA ILE A 329 17.07 2.68 9.53
C ILE A 329 17.89 1.41 9.22
N GLU A 330 17.22 0.31 8.88
CA GLU A 330 17.91 -0.93 8.49
C GLU A 330 18.71 -0.76 7.19
N MET A 331 18.17 -0.05 6.21
CA MET A 331 18.86 0.25 4.96
C MET A 331 20.12 1.10 5.18
N VAL A 332 20.02 2.16 5.98
CA VAL A 332 21.18 3.01 6.34
C VAL A 332 22.22 2.19 7.09
N ALA A 333 21.81 1.37 8.05
CA ALA A 333 22.72 0.48 8.76
C ALA A 333 23.41 -0.55 7.84
N LYS A 334 22.74 -1.05 6.80
CA LYS A 334 23.36 -1.91 5.78
C LYS A 334 24.40 -1.14 4.96
N LEU A 335 24.09 0.09 4.54
CA LEU A 335 25.04 0.96 3.85
C LEU A 335 26.27 1.24 4.71
N ASP A 336 26.08 1.53 6.00
CA ASP A 336 27.18 1.75 6.95
C ASP A 336 28.06 0.52 7.14
N ARG A 337 27.45 -0.68 7.18
CA ARG A 337 28.22 -1.93 7.25
C ARG A 337 29.08 -2.15 6.01
N ILE A 338 28.56 -1.83 4.82
CA ILE A 338 29.32 -1.93 3.55
C ILE A 338 30.51 -0.97 3.59
N ILE A 339 30.29 0.27 4.03
CA ILE A 339 31.35 1.28 4.14
C ILE A 339 32.38 0.89 5.21
N ALA A 340 31.95 0.40 6.38
CA ALA A 340 32.83 -0.01 7.47
C ALA A 340 33.72 -1.22 7.11
N ARG A 341 33.21 -2.14 6.28
CA ARG A 341 33.98 -3.31 5.78
C ARG A 341 35.15 -2.93 4.88
N CYS A 342 35.17 -1.71 4.34
CA CYS A 342 36.34 -1.15 3.63
C CYS A 342 37.61 -1.16 4.52
N GLY A 343 37.45 -1.01 5.84
CA GLY A 343 38.57 -0.99 6.80
C GLY A 343 39.45 0.27 6.75
N VAL A 344 39.15 1.21 5.85
CA VAL A 344 39.84 2.50 5.67
C VAL A 344 38.79 3.61 5.49
N PRO A 345 38.98 4.82 6.07
CA PRO A 345 38.09 5.95 5.82
C PRO A 345 37.97 6.29 4.33
N LEU A 346 36.78 6.66 3.88
CA LEU A 346 36.50 6.93 2.46
C LEU A 346 37.33 8.10 1.93
N GLU A 347 37.60 9.12 2.75
CA GLU A 347 38.42 10.28 2.38
C GLU A 347 39.87 9.87 2.07
N LYS A 348 40.42 8.93 2.85
CA LYS A 348 41.75 8.37 2.61
C LYS A 348 41.78 7.53 1.34
N LEU A 349 40.74 6.73 1.11
CA LEU A 349 40.60 5.96 -0.13
C LEU A 349 40.56 6.86 -1.37
N ILE A 350 39.85 7.99 -1.29
CA ILE A 350 39.82 9.01 -2.34
C ILE A 350 41.21 9.63 -2.56
N ALA A 351 41.90 10.04 -1.49
CA ALA A 351 43.24 10.62 -1.59
C ALA A 351 44.26 9.67 -2.24
N ASP A 352 44.21 8.37 -1.88
CA ASP A 352 45.07 7.35 -2.47
C ASP A 352 44.78 7.16 -3.98
N LEU A 353 43.51 7.24 -4.41
CA LEU A 353 43.11 7.19 -5.83
C LEU A 353 43.55 8.45 -6.60
N GLU A 354 43.42 9.64 -6.00
CA GLU A 354 43.88 10.92 -6.58
C GLU A 354 45.41 10.92 -6.78
N SER A 355 46.16 10.33 -5.83
CA SER A 355 47.59 10.09 -5.97
C SER A 355 47.91 9.15 -7.15
N ASN A 356 47.13 8.07 -7.34
CA ASN A 356 47.31 7.16 -8.48
C ASN A 356 47.08 7.85 -9.83
N ILE A 357 46.08 8.74 -9.93
CA ILE A 357 45.87 9.56 -11.14
C ILE A 357 47.07 10.47 -11.39
N THR A 358 47.57 11.13 -10.35
CA THR A 358 48.73 12.03 -10.44
C THR A 358 49.97 11.28 -10.93
N ASN A 359 50.24 10.09 -10.37
CA ASN A 359 51.34 9.23 -10.78
C ASN A 359 51.20 8.72 -12.22
N LEU A 360 49.97 8.40 -12.64
CA LEU A 360 49.66 7.96 -14.01
C LEU A 360 49.89 9.07 -15.03
N ILE A 361 49.46 10.31 -14.72
CA ILE A 361 49.68 11.49 -15.57
C ILE A 361 51.18 11.85 -15.63
N LEU A 362 51.90 11.78 -14.49
CA LEU A 362 53.34 12.05 -14.41
C LEU A 362 54.22 10.89 -14.90
N LYS A 363 53.63 9.79 -15.40
CA LYS A 363 54.32 8.56 -15.86
C LYS A 363 55.30 7.97 -14.83
N ALA A 364 54.99 8.09 -13.54
CA ALA A 364 55.73 7.43 -12.47
C ALA A 364 55.39 5.93 -12.39
N GLN A 365 56.29 5.08 -11.86
CA GLN A 365 56.01 3.65 -11.68
C GLN A 365 54.84 3.44 -10.72
N VAL A 366 53.76 2.83 -11.21
CA VAL A 366 52.55 2.50 -10.44
C VAL A 366 52.72 1.09 -9.87
N GLY A 367 52.83 0.94 -8.54
CA GLY A 367 52.73 -0.36 -7.88
C GLY A 367 51.32 -0.93 -7.94
N GLU A 368 51.16 -2.25 -7.85
CA GLU A 368 49.83 -2.91 -7.75
C GLU A 368 49.04 -2.31 -6.56
N SER A 369 47.99 -1.55 -6.88
CA SER A 369 47.29 -0.74 -5.91
C SER A 369 46.15 -1.54 -5.28
N ARG A 370 46.38 -2.07 -4.06
CA ARG A 370 45.36 -2.70 -3.19
C ARG A 370 44.09 -1.85 -3.01
N VAL A 371 44.20 -0.55 -3.25
CA VAL A 371 43.13 0.45 -3.25
C VAL A 371 42.06 0.12 -4.31
N LEU A 372 42.47 -0.25 -5.53
CA LEU A 372 41.54 -0.55 -6.63
C LEU A 372 40.71 -1.82 -6.34
N ASP A 373 41.33 -2.84 -5.75
CA ASP A 373 40.62 -4.06 -5.33
C ASP A 373 39.62 -3.78 -4.21
N THR A 374 39.94 -2.83 -3.33
CA THR A 374 39.05 -2.41 -2.24
C THR A 374 37.82 -1.69 -2.81
N VAL A 375 37.99 -0.78 -3.78
CA VAL A 375 36.88 -0.10 -4.44
C VAL A 375 36.00 -1.08 -5.23
N LYS A 376 36.60 -2.04 -5.94
CA LYS A 376 35.84 -3.09 -6.65
C LYS A 376 34.97 -3.92 -5.70
N LYS A 377 35.50 -4.32 -4.54
CA LYS A 377 34.73 -5.02 -3.50
C LYS A 377 33.57 -4.15 -3.00
N LEU A 378 33.84 -2.89 -2.71
CA LEU A 378 32.83 -1.93 -2.26
C LEU A 378 31.70 -1.76 -3.29
N ARG A 379 32.04 -1.67 -4.58
CA ARG A 379 31.09 -1.61 -5.70
C ARG A 379 30.21 -2.85 -5.77
N ASN A 380 30.81 -4.04 -5.70
CA ASN A 380 30.06 -5.30 -5.74
C ASN A 380 29.10 -5.45 -4.55
N GLU A 381 29.53 -5.08 -3.34
CA GLU A 381 28.68 -5.12 -2.14
C GLU A 381 27.53 -4.11 -2.24
N PHE A 382 27.80 -2.89 -2.73
CA PHE A 382 26.76 -1.89 -2.97
C PHE A 382 25.78 -2.33 -4.06
N GLU A 383 26.26 -2.85 -5.19
CA GLU A 383 25.38 -3.39 -6.24
C GLU A 383 24.53 -4.55 -5.73
N SER A 384 25.07 -5.42 -4.85
CA SER A 384 24.28 -6.46 -4.18
C SER A 384 23.19 -5.90 -3.27
N LEU A 385 23.39 -4.73 -2.64
CA LEU A 385 22.35 -4.03 -1.87
C LEU A 385 21.25 -3.48 -2.79
N MET A 386 21.62 -3.10 -4.02
CA MET A 386 20.71 -2.57 -5.05
C MET A 386 19.98 -3.67 -5.85
N GLN A 387 20.53 -4.90 -5.90
CA GLN A 387 19.97 -6.03 -6.64
C GLN A 387 18.74 -6.64 -5.95
N ARG A 388 17.75 -7.01 -6.77
CA ARG A 388 16.44 -7.56 -6.35
C ARG A 388 16.59 -8.98 -5.82
N ALA A 389 15.85 -9.32 -4.77
CA ALA A 389 15.60 -10.73 -4.43
C ALA A 389 14.61 -11.40 -5.42
N GLU A 390 13.66 -10.66 -6.02
CA GLU A 390 12.67 -11.19 -6.99
C GLU A 390 12.17 -10.12 -8.01
N PRO A 391 11.65 -10.50 -9.20
CA PRO A 391 11.34 -9.58 -10.31
C PRO A 391 9.99 -8.82 -10.25
N GLN A 392 9.24 -8.85 -9.15
CA GLN A 392 7.92 -8.18 -9.07
C GLN A 392 8.04 -6.79 -8.45
N ILE A 393 7.48 -5.78 -9.11
CA ILE A 393 7.48 -4.36 -8.67
C ILE A 393 6.66 -4.17 -7.37
N SER A 394 5.77 -5.11 -7.05
CA SER A 394 4.99 -5.13 -5.81
C SER A 394 5.78 -5.79 -4.67
N GLY A 395 6.53 -4.99 -3.90
CA GLY A 395 7.20 -5.50 -2.68
C GLY A 395 8.39 -4.70 -2.16
N LEU A 396 8.81 -3.61 -2.82
CA LEU A 396 9.90 -2.77 -2.30
C LEU A 396 9.47 -2.08 -1.01
N ASN A 397 10.31 -2.19 0.01
CA ASN A 397 10.10 -1.47 1.25
C ASN A 397 10.54 0.01 1.11
N GLN A 398 10.14 0.86 2.06
CA GLN A 398 10.38 2.30 1.98
C GLN A 398 11.87 2.66 1.85
N GLY A 399 12.74 2.02 2.63
CA GLY A 399 14.20 2.23 2.58
C GLY A 399 14.81 1.87 1.23
N GLN A 400 14.38 0.78 0.61
CA GLN A 400 14.86 0.37 -0.72
C GLN A 400 14.42 1.36 -1.80
N MET A 401 13.15 1.78 -1.82
CA MET A 401 12.66 2.75 -2.80
C MET A 401 13.42 4.07 -2.71
N LEU A 402 13.66 4.55 -1.49
CA LEU A 402 14.40 5.79 -1.25
C LEU A 402 15.86 5.68 -1.72
N LEU A 403 16.57 4.60 -1.37
CA LEU A 403 17.96 4.39 -1.81
C LEU A 403 18.06 4.24 -3.33
N MET A 404 17.11 3.52 -3.96
CA MET A 404 17.04 3.36 -5.41
C MET A 404 16.78 4.68 -6.13
N GLY A 405 15.81 5.46 -5.65
CA GLY A 405 15.53 6.80 -6.17
C GLY A 405 16.75 7.70 -6.06
N PHE A 406 17.41 7.72 -4.90
CA PHE A 406 18.60 8.55 -4.69
C PHE A 406 19.77 8.13 -5.57
N ASN A 407 20.05 6.82 -5.69
CA ASN A 407 21.07 6.30 -6.59
C ASN A 407 20.78 6.56 -8.07
N GLY A 408 19.51 6.54 -8.47
CA GLY A 408 19.07 6.82 -9.83
C GLY A 408 19.48 8.20 -10.32
N LEU A 409 19.43 9.22 -9.45
CA LEU A 409 19.83 10.58 -9.80
C LEU A 409 21.29 10.68 -10.23
N PHE A 410 22.21 10.06 -9.48
CA PHE A 410 23.64 10.04 -9.84
C PHE A 410 23.90 9.21 -11.10
N THR A 411 23.22 8.07 -11.24
CA THR A 411 23.42 7.16 -12.38
C THR A 411 23.04 7.82 -13.71
N LYS A 412 22.04 8.71 -13.70
CA LYS A 412 21.67 9.52 -14.87
C LYS A 412 22.82 10.44 -15.31
N VAL A 413 23.44 11.13 -14.36
CA VAL A 413 24.60 12.02 -14.62
C VAL A 413 25.79 11.24 -15.20
N ASP A 414 26.09 10.07 -14.63
CA ASP A 414 27.17 9.20 -15.12
C ASP A 414 26.91 8.74 -16.57
N SER A 415 25.66 8.32 -16.85
CA SER A 415 25.24 7.87 -18.18
C SER A 415 25.36 8.98 -19.24
N ASP A 416 24.86 10.18 -18.95
CA ASP A 416 24.91 11.29 -19.91
C ASP A 416 26.35 11.76 -20.17
N LEU A 417 27.21 11.74 -19.14
CA LEU A 417 28.63 12.05 -19.31
C LEU A 417 29.34 10.99 -20.16
N GLU A 418 29.03 9.71 -19.98
CA GLU A 418 29.61 8.63 -20.78
C GLU A 418 29.20 8.73 -22.26
N ILE A 419 27.96 9.12 -22.54
CA ILE A 419 27.48 9.42 -23.89
C ILE A 419 28.27 10.59 -24.50
N LEU A 420 28.50 11.67 -23.75
CA LEU A 420 29.30 12.80 -24.23
C LEU A 420 30.76 12.40 -24.50
N LEU A 421 31.41 11.71 -23.57
CA LEU A 421 32.82 11.32 -23.70
C LEU A 421 33.02 10.37 -24.88
N SER A 422 32.17 9.36 -25.02
CA SER A 422 32.22 8.43 -26.16
C SER A 422 31.95 9.14 -27.48
N PHE A 423 31.08 10.15 -27.50
CA PHE A 423 30.86 10.98 -28.69
C PHE A 423 32.09 11.82 -29.05
N LEU A 424 32.72 12.48 -28.06
CA LEU A 424 33.92 13.30 -28.27
C LEU A 424 35.14 12.47 -28.71
N ASP A 425 35.28 11.23 -28.22
CA ASP A 425 36.37 10.34 -28.64
C ASP A 425 36.20 9.84 -30.10
N ASN A 426 34.94 9.67 -30.54
CA ASN A 426 34.61 9.18 -31.87
C ASN A 426 34.49 10.30 -32.92
N LEU A 427 34.52 11.57 -32.48
CA LEU A 427 34.63 12.72 -33.37
C LEU A 427 36.01 12.65 -34.06
N GLY A 428 36.01 12.42 -35.37
CA GLY A 428 37.22 12.31 -36.20
C GLY A 428 37.99 13.63 -36.34
N ILE A 429 38.58 14.10 -35.23
CA ILE A 429 39.26 15.39 -35.14
C ILE A 429 40.66 15.28 -35.77
N PRO A 430 41.01 16.13 -36.75
CA PRO A 430 42.36 16.19 -37.30
C PRO A 430 43.41 16.47 -36.22
N ALA A 431 44.54 15.77 -36.26
CA ALA A 431 45.61 15.91 -35.26
C ALA A 431 46.18 17.34 -35.18
N SER A 432 46.13 18.09 -36.28
CA SER A 432 46.49 19.52 -36.35
C SER A 432 45.66 20.39 -35.40
N TRP A 433 44.38 20.06 -35.17
CA TRP A 433 43.46 20.85 -34.35
C TRP A 433 43.80 20.80 -32.84
N GLN A 434 44.60 19.82 -32.41
CA GLN A 434 45.09 19.76 -31.02
C GLN A 434 46.02 20.93 -30.66
N LYS A 435 46.54 21.65 -31.67
CA LYS A 435 47.41 22.82 -31.51
C LYS A 435 46.63 24.12 -31.27
N LEU A 436 45.30 24.09 -31.44
CA LEU A 436 44.43 25.24 -31.16
C LEU A 436 44.41 25.55 -29.67
N ASP A 437 44.34 26.84 -29.35
CA ASP A 437 44.11 27.34 -27.99
C ASP A 437 42.89 26.70 -27.34
N VAL A 438 41.81 26.53 -28.11
CA VAL A 438 40.56 25.96 -27.63
C VAL A 438 40.70 24.53 -27.10
N TYR A 439 41.57 23.73 -27.72
CA TYR A 439 41.84 22.37 -27.26
C TYR A 439 42.84 22.35 -26.10
N ARG A 440 43.96 23.08 -26.21
CA ARG A 440 45.00 23.09 -25.16
C ARG A 440 44.49 23.68 -23.84
N ASP A 441 43.78 24.79 -23.90
CA ASP A 441 43.29 25.50 -22.72
C ASP A 441 42.19 24.72 -22.00
N THR A 442 41.33 24.00 -22.73
CA THR A 442 40.28 23.13 -22.13
C THR A 442 40.88 21.88 -21.50
N VAL A 443 41.85 21.24 -22.15
CA VAL A 443 42.58 20.09 -21.58
C VAL A 443 43.32 20.47 -20.29
N ALA A 444 43.84 21.70 -20.19
CA ALA A 444 44.52 22.17 -19.00
C ALA A 444 43.60 22.34 -17.78
N LEU A 445 42.29 22.58 -17.98
CA LEU A 445 41.33 22.73 -16.88
C LEU A 445 41.06 21.41 -16.14
N ALA A 446 40.96 20.30 -16.87
CA ALA A 446 40.70 18.97 -16.30
C ALA A 446 41.57 17.89 -16.96
N PRO A 447 42.90 17.84 -16.72
CA PRO A 447 43.80 16.95 -17.46
C PRO A 447 43.46 15.46 -17.35
N ALA A 448 42.91 15.04 -16.21
CA ALA A 448 42.59 13.64 -15.93
C ALA A 448 41.44 13.09 -16.78
N ILE A 449 40.41 13.88 -17.10
CA ILE A 449 39.26 13.40 -17.89
C ILE A 449 39.63 13.16 -19.36
N HIS A 450 40.61 13.90 -19.88
CA HIS A 450 41.09 13.75 -21.25
C HIS A 450 42.06 12.56 -21.43
N HIS A 451 42.58 11.98 -20.35
CA HIS A 451 43.46 10.82 -20.41
C HIS A 451 42.67 9.50 -20.27
N PRO A 452 42.54 8.66 -21.32
CA PRO A 452 41.67 7.48 -21.29
C PRO A 452 41.97 6.50 -20.15
N ALA A 453 43.25 6.32 -19.77
CA ALA A 453 43.62 5.43 -18.67
C ALA A 453 43.34 6.01 -17.27
N ALA A 454 43.10 7.33 -17.13
CA ALA A 454 42.74 7.95 -15.85
C ALA A 454 41.22 7.92 -15.60
N ARG A 455 40.40 7.84 -16.67
CA ARG A 455 38.93 7.83 -16.57
C ARG A 455 38.36 6.71 -15.68
N PRO A 456 38.84 5.45 -15.72
CA PRO A 456 38.34 4.41 -14.82
C PRO A 456 38.60 4.74 -13.34
N ILE A 457 39.78 5.31 -13.03
CA ILE A 457 40.14 5.69 -11.65
C ILE A 457 39.28 6.88 -11.19
N LEU A 458 38.99 7.83 -12.08
CA LEU A 458 38.04 8.91 -11.81
C LEU A 458 36.63 8.37 -11.52
N LYS A 459 36.12 7.43 -12.33
CA LYS A 459 34.82 6.77 -12.07
C LYS A 459 34.80 6.07 -10.70
N ASP A 460 35.92 5.50 -10.27
CA ASP A 460 36.06 4.90 -8.94
C ASP A 460 36.07 5.93 -7.81
N ILE A 461 36.74 7.07 -7.97
CA ILE A 461 36.70 8.19 -7.01
C ILE A 461 35.25 8.69 -6.82
N TYR A 462 34.54 8.92 -7.93
CA TYR A 462 33.18 9.47 -7.86
C TYR A 462 32.14 8.46 -7.41
N PHE A 463 32.39 7.17 -7.62
CA PHE A 463 31.62 6.13 -6.94
C PHE A 463 31.77 6.22 -5.40
N VAL A 464 33.00 6.39 -4.89
CA VAL A 464 33.23 6.54 -3.45
C VAL A 464 32.65 7.85 -2.90
N ARG A 465 32.82 8.97 -3.60
CA ARG A 465 32.21 10.27 -3.22
C ARG A 465 30.68 10.20 -3.22
N LYS A 466 30.08 9.47 -4.16
CA LYS A 466 28.64 9.22 -4.22
C LYS A 466 28.14 8.46 -2.99
N LEU A 467 28.83 7.39 -2.58
CA LEU A 467 28.51 6.65 -1.35
C LEU A 467 28.61 7.55 -0.11
N SER A 468 29.68 8.34 -0.01
CA SER A 468 29.87 9.31 1.07
C SER A 468 28.74 10.34 1.12
N ALA A 469 28.34 10.90 -0.02
CA ALA A 469 27.25 11.86 -0.10
C ALA A 469 25.91 11.25 0.35
N MET A 470 25.59 10.02 -0.09
CA MET A 470 24.37 9.33 0.36
C MET A 470 24.39 9.06 1.86
N GLN A 471 25.49 8.51 2.38
CA GLN A 471 25.65 8.21 3.80
C GLN A 471 25.46 9.49 4.63
N GLN A 472 26.20 10.55 4.31
CA GLN A 472 26.13 11.83 5.03
C GLN A 472 24.71 12.43 4.98
N SER A 473 24.05 12.44 3.82
CA SER A 473 22.68 12.93 3.71
C SER A 473 21.70 12.18 4.60
N PHE A 474 21.75 10.84 4.63
CA PHE A 474 20.89 10.04 5.50
C PHE A 474 21.20 10.26 6.99
N HIS A 475 22.47 10.39 7.36
CA HIS A 475 22.87 10.67 8.74
C HIS A 475 22.37 12.04 9.22
N ILE A 476 22.50 13.07 8.39
CA ILE A 476 21.99 14.41 8.72
C ILE A 476 20.47 14.37 8.88
N CYS A 477 19.75 13.68 7.97
CA CYS A 477 18.28 13.52 8.08
C CYS A 477 17.88 12.75 9.36
N HIS A 478 18.59 11.68 9.69
CA HIS A 478 18.33 10.88 10.90
C HIS A 478 18.61 11.68 12.18
N ASN A 479 19.74 12.39 12.24
CA ASN A 479 20.10 13.26 13.37
C ASN A 479 19.09 14.40 13.53
N PHE A 480 18.63 14.98 12.42
CA PHE A 480 17.57 15.99 12.43
C PHE A 480 16.27 15.42 12.99
N ALA A 481 15.79 14.26 12.51
CA ALA A 481 14.57 13.66 13.03
C ALA A 481 14.68 13.26 14.51
N ALA A 482 15.86 12.79 14.95
CA ALA A 482 16.13 12.50 16.36
C ALA A 482 16.13 13.77 17.23
N SER A 483 16.59 14.90 16.70
CA SER A 483 16.63 16.18 17.41
C SER A 483 15.25 16.75 17.76
N LEU A 484 14.18 16.27 17.11
CA LEU A 484 12.80 16.68 17.38
C LEU A 484 12.26 16.13 18.71
N GLN A 485 12.87 15.06 19.24
CA GLN A 485 12.45 14.42 20.48
C GLN A 485 13.23 15.02 21.66
N ILE A 486 12.55 15.81 22.50
CA ILE A 486 13.12 16.35 23.73
C ILE A 486 13.22 15.19 24.72
N ASN A 487 14.44 14.73 25.03
CA ASN A 487 14.65 13.68 26.02
C ASN A 487 14.46 14.26 27.43
N PRO A 488 13.48 13.80 28.22
CA PRO A 488 13.21 14.33 29.57
C PRO A 488 14.20 13.85 30.63
N ARG A 489 15.19 13.01 30.27
CA ARG A 489 16.18 12.48 31.22
C ARG A 489 17.31 13.49 31.48
N ALA A 490 17.14 14.28 32.53
CA ALA A 490 18.21 15.03 33.16
C ALA A 490 19.37 14.09 33.55
N GLY A 491 20.57 14.32 33.01
CA GLY A 491 21.80 13.67 33.50
C GLY A 491 22.86 13.30 32.47
N ILE A 492 22.58 13.34 31.17
CA ILE A 492 23.61 13.12 30.14
C ILE A 492 23.93 14.46 29.48
N MET A 493 25.18 14.90 29.69
CA MET A 493 25.75 16.18 29.29
C MET A 493 25.20 16.77 27.97
N GLU A 494 24.78 18.03 28.05
CA GLU A 494 25.06 19.12 27.11
C GLU A 494 25.47 18.68 25.69
N ARG A 495 24.50 18.26 24.87
CA ARG A 495 24.56 18.62 23.46
C ARG A 495 23.58 19.76 23.28
N GLU A 496 24.09 20.96 23.01
CA GLU A 496 23.26 22.01 22.41
C GLU A 496 22.60 21.40 21.17
N VAL A 497 21.29 21.17 21.25
CA VAL A 497 20.50 20.68 20.13
C VAL A 497 20.31 21.87 19.21
N HIS A 498 21.26 22.07 18.30
CA HIS A 498 21.14 23.07 17.23
C HIS A 498 20.29 22.49 16.11
N LEU A 499 19.28 23.25 15.68
CA LEU A 499 18.48 22.88 14.52
C LEU A 499 19.36 22.79 13.28
N VAL A 500 19.28 21.67 12.55
CA VAL A 500 19.95 21.53 11.25
C VAL A 500 19.30 22.50 10.26
N THR A 501 20.10 23.37 9.64
CA THR A 501 19.61 24.33 8.64
C THR A 501 19.43 23.66 7.27
N ASP A 502 18.57 24.22 6.43
CA ASP A 502 18.34 23.69 5.08
C ASP A 502 19.62 23.65 4.23
N HIS A 503 20.51 24.62 4.44
CA HIS A 503 21.82 24.63 3.80
C HIS A 503 22.67 23.41 4.18
N GLN A 504 22.62 22.97 5.44
CA GLN A 504 23.34 21.78 5.90
C GLN A 504 22.74 20.49 5.32
N LEU A 505 21.42 20.45 5.14
CA LEU A 505 20.72 19.30 4.55
C LEU A 505 21.08 19.06 3.08
N VAL A 506 21.29 20.13 2.31
CA VAL A 506 21.63 20.05 0.88
C VAL A 506 23.14 19.94 0.63
N LYS A 507 23.97 20.33 1.61
CA LYS A 507 25.42 20.42 1.48
C LYS A 507 26.11 19.16 0.90
N PRO A 508 25.82 17.91 1.35
CA PRO A 508 26.55 16.74 0.83
C PRO A 508 26.36 16.54 -0.67
N VAL A 509 25.14 16.74 -1.19
CA VAL A 509 24.85 16.63 -2.62
C VAL A 509 25.42 17.82 -3.37
N LYS A 510 25.30 19.04 -2.83
CA LYS A 510 25.88 20.25 -3.43
C LYS A 510 27.41 20.14 -3.58
N GLN A 511 28.07 19.60 -2.56
CA GLN A 511 29.51 19.37 -2.53
C GLN A 511 29.92 18.29 -3.55
N PHE A 512 29.19 17.18 -3.61
CA PHE A 512 29.39 16.19 -4.66
C PHE A 512 29.27 16.81 -6.06
N THR A 513 28.20 17.59 -6.31
CA THR A 513 27.95 18.20 -7.62
C THR A 513 29.07 19.19 -8.01
N ALA A 514 29.52 20.03 -7.07
CA ALA A 514 30.61 20.97 -7.31
C ALA A 514 31.93 20.23 -7.64
N ASP A 515 32.28 19.22 -6.85
CA ASP A 515 33.46 18.40 -7.11
C ASP A 515 33.34 17.67 -8.44
N TYR A 516 32.17 17.09 -8.76
CA TYR A 516 31.91 16.36 -9.99
C TYR A 516 32.12 17.25 -11.20
N VAL A 517 31.52 18.44 -11.21
CA VAL A 517 31.72 19.41 -12.29
C VAL A 517 33.21 19.72 -12.45
N ARG A 518 33.90 20.02 -11.34
CA ARG A 518 35.30 20.43 -11.34
C ARG A 518 36.25 19.42 -11.97
N HIS A 519 36.13 18.12 -11.67
CA HIS A 519 37.09 17.13 -12.17
C HIS A 519 36.59 16.29 -13.35
N MET A 520 35.27 16.25 -13.61
CA MET A 520 34.68 15.39 -14.65
C MET A 520 34.09 16.17 -15.85
N VAL A 521 33.69 17.43 -15.67
CA VAL A 521 32.88 18.16 -16.67
C VAL A 521 33.59 19.40 -17.22
N LEU A 522 34.28 20.18 -16.38
CA LEU A 522 34.91 21.43 -16.80
C LEU A 522 35.79 21.25 -18.04
N GLY A 523 35.66 22.16 -19.01
CA GLY A 523 36.41 22.17 -20.25
C GLY A 523 35.75 21.39 -21.39
N LEU A 524 35.00 20.32 -21.11
CA LEU A 524 34.29 19.53 -22.15
C LEU A 524 33.25 20.35 -22.93
N PRO A 525 32.40 21.17 -22.29
CA PRO A 525 31.43 22.03 -22.98
C PRO A 525 32.12 23.04 -23.90
N SER A 526 33.12 23.76 -23.40
CA SER A 526 33.90 24.72 -24.21
C SER A 526 34.65 24.04 -25.36
N GLN A 527 35.09 22.80 -25.16
CA GLN A 527 35.72 21.99 -26.21
C GLN A 527 34.71 21.59 -27.30
N ALA A 528 33.52 21.13 -26.92
CA ALA A 528 32.47 20.76 -27.87
C ALA A 528 32.06 21.94 -28.76
N VAL A 529 31.91 23.13 -28.19
CA VAL A 529 31.62 24.36 -28.94
C VAL A 529 32.80 24.76 -29.85
N GLY A 530 34.02 24.58 -29.36
CA GLY A 530 35.23 24.75 -30.17
C GLY A 530 35.26 23.91 -31.43
N PHE A 531 34.90 22.61 -31.32
CA PHE A 531 34.82 21.73 -32.47
C PHE A 531 33.70 22.10 -33.43
N ALA A 532 32.53 22.50 -32.92
CA ALA A 532 31.45 23.00 -33.76
C ALA A 532 31.88 24.25 -34.58
N LEU A 533 32.62 25.18 -33.96
CA LEU A 533 33.17 26.35 -34.65
C LEU A 533 34.23 25.97 -35.71
N CYS A 534 35.09 25.00 -35.42
CA CYS A 534 36.07 24.51 -36.40
C CYS A 534 35.38 23.88 -37.63
N GLN A 535 34.34 23.08 -37.41
CA GLN A 535 33.53 22.50 -38.49
C GLN A 535 32.78 23.58 -39.29
N LEU A 536 32.32 24.64 -38.62
CA LEU A 536 31.67 25.78 -39.29
C LEU A 536 32.65 26.51 -40.22
N VAL A 537 33.90 26.72 -39.80
CA VAL A 537 34.94 27.34 -40.63
C VAL A 537 35.26 26.51 -41.86
N THR A 538 35.42 25.19 -41.70
CA THR A 538 35.64 24.28 -42.82
C THR A 538 34.45 24.32 -43.79
N HIS A 539 33.23 24.41 -43.29
CA HIS A 539 32.04 24.50 -44.15
C HIS A 539 31.98 25.80 -44.96
N LEU A 540 32.51 26.92 -44.43
CA LEU A 540 32.62 28.19 -45.15
C LEU A 540 33.74 28.19 -46.23
N GLY A 541 34.38 27.05 -46.49
CA GLY A 541 35.36 26.89 -47.56
C GLY A 541 36.80 27.30 -47.18
N TYR A 542 37.07 27.56 -45.90
CA TYR A 542 38.39 27.94 -45.41
C TYR A 542 39.18 26.70 -44.94
N ASP A 543 40.37 26.46 -45.48
CA ASP A 543 41.22 25.33 -45.08
C ASP A 543 41.88 25.59 -43.72
N LEU A 544 41.20 25.15 -42.67
CA LEU A 544 41.62 25.28 -41.28
C LEU A 544 42.94 24.54 -41.00
N THR A 545 43.21 23.40 -41.66
CA THR A 545 44.39 22.59 -41.37
C THR A 545 45.66 23.25 -41.91
N ALA A 546 45.59 23.80 -43.13
CA ALA A 546 46.71 24.53 -43.73
C ALA A 546 47.07 25.81 -42.94
N GLU A 547 46.08 26.59 -42.48
CA GLU A 547 46.33 27.81 -41.69
C GLU A 547 46.93 27.50 -40.30
N ILE A 548 46.51 26.40 -39.67
CA ILE A 548 47.10 25.95 -38.39
C ILE A 548 48.58 25.58 -38.57
N GLU A 549 48.91 24.82 -39.63
CA GLU A 549 50.29 24.40 -39.91
C GLU A 549 51.20 25.58 -40.30
N LEU A 550 50.67 26.60 -41.00
CA LEU A 550 51.40 27.82 -41.34
C LEU A 550 51.74 28.68 -40.11
N ARG A 551 50.90 28.66 -39.06
CA ARG A 551 51.09 29.44 -37.83
C ARG A 551 51.86 28.70 -36.73
N ASP A 552 52.13 27.41 -36.90
CA ASP A 552 52.82 26.53 -35.95
C ASP A 552 54.35 26.79 -35.80
N ILE A 553 54.84 27.93 -36.30
CA ILE A 553 56.28 28.26 -36.37
C ILE A 553 56.73 29.16 -35.18
N GLY A 554 55.83 29.53 -34.26
CA GLY A 554 56.08 30.46 -33.15
C GLY A 554 56.46 29.82 -31.79
N VAL A 555 57.09 30.61 -30.91
CA VAL A 555 57.62 30.22 -29.57
C VAL A 555 56.56 29.69 -28.59
N GLU A 556 55.28 30.04 -28.76
CA GLU A 556 54.18 29.63 -27.86
C GLU A 556 53.36 28.42 -28.35
N SER A 557 53.56 27.97 -29.60
CA SER A 557 52.80 26.85 -30.25
C SER A 557 51.29 26.88 -29.99
N LYS A 558 50.72 28.08 -29.90
CA LYS A 558 49.31 28.33 -29.58
C LYS A 558 48.67 29.11 -30.72
N VAL A 559 47.71 28.48 -31.39
CA VAL A 559 46.99 29.10 -32.52
C VAL A 559 45.62 29.56 -32.04
N PRO A 560 45.34 30.88 -31.98
CA PRO A 560 44.06 31.40 -31.50
C PRO A 560 42.94 31.18 -32.53
N LEU A 561 41.91 30.40 -32.17
CA LEU A 561 40.79 30.10 -33.06
C LEU A 561 40.04 31.36 -33.50
N GLU A 562 39.94 32.38 -32.64
CA GLU A 562 39.25 33.63 -32.94
C GLU A 562 39.86 34.39 -34.12
N GLU A 563 41.19 34.46 -34.19
CA GLU A 563 41.85 35.14 -35.31
C GLU A 563 41.66 34.39 -36.63
N ILE A 564 41.52 33.07 -36.57
CA ILE A 564 41.20 32.24 -37.75
C ILE A 564 39.75 32.45 -38.16
N LEU A 565 38.80 32.43 -37.21
CA LEU A 565 37.38 32.71 -37.44
C LEU A 565 37.22 34.09 -38.10
N LEU A 566 37.85 35.13 -37.55
CA LEU A 566 37.78 36.49 -38.10
C LEU A 566 38.34 36.59 -39.52
N LYS A 567 39.43 35.88 -39.83
CA LYS A 567 39.98 35.82 -41.19
C LYS A 567 39.07 35.06 -42.14
N ALA A 568 38.55 33.89 -41.73
CA ALA A 568 37.62 33.10 -42.52
C ALA A 568 36.34 33.88 -42.84
N TYR A 569 35.79 34.62 -41.87
CA TYR A 569 34.63 35.48 -42.07
C TYR A 569 34.92 36.65 -43.00
N LYS A 570 36.06 37.34 -42.84
CA LYS A 570 36.46 38.43 -43.75
C LYS A 570 36.64 37.94 -45.19
N SER A 571 37.22 36.76 -45.39
CA SER A 571 37.34 36.13 -46.71
C SER A 571 35.96 35.78 -47.28
N CYS A 572 35.09 35.14 -46.50
CA CYS A 572 33.73 34.80 -46.92
C CYS A 572 32.89 36.05 -47.29
N ILE A 573 33.01 37.13 -46.53
CA ILE A 573 32.32 38.42 -46.81
C ILE A 573 32.85 39.02 -48.11
N ALA A 574 34.18 39.05 -48.30
CA ALA A 574 34.78 39.62 -49.50
C ALA A 574 34.42 38.86 -50.79
N GLU A 575 34.15 37.56 -50.70
CA GLU A 575 33.90 36.69 -51.85
C GLU A 575 32.41 36.54 -52.21
N HIS A 576 31.48 36.65 -51.24
CA HIS A 576 30.11 36.17 -51.44
C HIS A 576 28.97 37.19 -51.23
N PHE A 577 29.14 38.32 -50.51
CA PHE A 577 28.03 39.28 -50.29
C PHE A 577 28.45 40.69 -49.80
N LEU A 578 27.52 41.66 -49.88
CA LEU A 578 27.72 43.03 -49.38
C LEU A 578 27.50 43.14 -47.86
N GLU A 579 28.35 43.88 -47.14
CA GLU A 579 28.30 44.09 -45.67
C GLU A 579 26.94 44.57 -45.12
N ALA A 580 26.05 45.11 -45.96
CA ALA A 580 24.76 45.68 -45.54
C ALA A 580 23.77 44.67 -44.92
N GLN A 581 23.95 43.35 -45.10
CA GLN A 581 23.06 42.31 -44.54
C GLN A 581 23.42 41.91 -43.10
N LEU A 582 24.67 42.14 -42.67
CA LEU A 582 25.18 41.74 -41.34
C LEU A 582 24.49 42.49 -40.18
N PRO A 583 24.26 43.83 -40.22
CA PRO A 583 23.64 44.55 -39.11
C PRO A 583 22.20 44.11 -38.84
N THR A 584 21.43 43.81 -39.90
CA THR A 584 20.05 43.35 -39.78
C THR A 584 19.97 41.99 -39.10
N LEU A 585 20.78 41.03 -39.55
CA LEU A 585 20.88 39.71 -38.93
C LEU A 585 21.41 39.76 -37.50
N SER A 586 22.43 40.58 -37.23
CA SER A 586 22.95 40.80 -35.88
C SER A 586 21.88 41.36 -34.96
N THR A 587 21.03 42.27 -35.45
CA THR A 587 19.93 42.84 -34.66
C THR A 587 18.89 41.77 -34.35
N LEU A 588 18.46 40.98 -35.35
CA LEU A 588 17.50 39.88 -35.15
C LEU A 588 18.04 38.80 -34.19
N LEU A 589 19.30 38.41 -34.33
CA LEU A 589 19.93 37.42 -33.45
C LEU A 589 20.11 37.95 -32.02
N SER A 590 20.43 39.24 -31.85
CA SER A 590 20.50 39.89 -30.53
C SER A 590 19.14 40.00 -29.86
N ALA A 591 18.07 40.24 -30.63
CA ALA A 591 16.70 40.26 -30.13
C ALA A 591 16.27 38.86 -29.67
N PHE A 592 16.63 37.82 -30.44
CA PHE A 592 16.43 36.43 -30.06
C PHE A 592 17.19 36.05 -28.77
N ASP A 593 18.48 36.40 -28.67
CA ASP A 593 19.30 36.15 -27.47
C ASP A 593 18.73 36.86 -26.23
N ALA A 594 18.29 38.11 -26.37
CA ALA A 594 17.67 38.86 -25.28
C ALA A 594 16.32 38.26 -24.85
N ALA A 595 15.48 37.88 -25.81
CA ALA A 595 14.18 37.26 -25.53
C ALA A 595 14.34 35.91 -24.81
N TRP A 596 15.24 35.06 -25.31
CA TRP A 596 15.54 33.76 -24.70
C TRP A 596 16.13 33.89 -23.31
N ARG A 597 17.13 34.77 -23.08
CA ARG A 597 17.70 34.96 -21.74
C ARG A 597 16.68 35.44 -20.73
N LYS A 598 15.71 36.26 -21.16
CA LYS A 598 14.62 36.70 -20.30
C LYS A 598 13.68 35.54 -19.95
N GLU A 599 13.35 34.68 -20.91
CA GLU A 599 12.58 33.45 -20.69
C GLU A 599 13.30 32.46 -19.76
N ASP A 600 14.60 32.22 -19.97
CA ASP A 600 15.42 31.34 -19.13
C ASP A 600 15.52 31.86 -17.69
N LEU A 601 15.69 33.17 -17.50
CA LEU A 601 15.68 33.78 -16.17
C LEU A 601 14.33 33.58 -15.48
N GLY A 602 13.22 33.77 -16.20
CA GLY A 602 11.87 33.48 -15.70
C GLY A 602 11.71 32.03 -15.25
N ARG A 603 12.14 31.08 -16.08
CA ARG A 603 12.13 29.64 -15.78
C ARG A 603 12.95 29.30 -14.54
N ARG A 604 14.17 29.83 -14.41
CA ARG A 604 15.05 29.56 -13.24
C ARG A 604 14.49 30.15 -11.95
N LEU A 605 13.99 31.39 -11.97
CA LEU A 605 13.38 32.00 -10.79
C LEU A 605 12.11 31.27 -10.37
N GLU A 606 11.30 30.78 -11.31
CA GLU A 606 10.15 29.92 -11.01
C GLU A 606 10.59 28.62 -10.33
N GLN A 607 11.66 27.97 -10.82
CA GLN A 607 12.23 26.77 -10.18
C GLN A 607 12.74 27.05 -8.76
N TYR A 608 13.49 28.15 -8.55
CA TYR A 608 13.93 28.55 -7.22
C TYR A 608 12.75 28.88 -6.29
N LEU A 609 11.69 29.49 -6.81
CA LEU A 609 10.47 29.74 -6.06
C LEU A 609 9.78 28.45 -5.63
N VAL A 610 9.70 27.45 -6.52
CA VAL A 610 9.17 26.12 -6.20
C VAL A 610 9.99 25.45 -5.10
N VAL A 611 11.32 25.45 -5.21
CA VAL A 611 12.22 24.89 -4.19
C VAL A 611 12.08 25.64 -2.86
N ALA A 612 12.07 26.97 -2.88
CA ALA A 612 11.94 27.80 -1.68
C ALA A 612 10.58 27.61 -0.99
N ARG A 613 9.48 27.49 -1.75
CA ARG A 613 8.15 27.15 -1.23
C ARG A 613 8.08 25.73 -0.68
N GLY A 614 8.74 24.77 -1.35
CA GLY A 614 8.86 23.40 -0.84
C GLY A 614 9.62 23.35 0.49
N CYS A 615 10.70 24.12 0.61
CA CYS A 615 11.44 24.30 1.86
C CYS A 615 10.58 24.96 2.94
N GLN A 616 9.84 26.01 2.59
CA GLN A 616 8.90 26.70 3.49
C GLN A 616 7.85 25.74 4.04
N GLN A 617 7.18 24.98 3.16
CA GLN A 617 6.15 24.00 3.53
C GLN A 617 6.74 22.90 4.43
N ARG A 618 7.91 22.38 4.08
CA ARG A 618 8.61 21.36 4.89
C ARG A 618 8.94 21.89 6.28
N ALA A 619 9.54 23.07 6.40
CA ALA A 619 9.88 23.69 7.68
C ALA A 619 8.64 23.97 8.54
N GLN A 620 7.54 24.41 7.93
CA GLN A 620 6.25 24.61 8.60
C GLN A 620 5.66 23.30 9.13
N LEU A 621 5.71 22.21 8.35
CA LEU A 621 5.26 20.89 8.80
C LEU A 621 6.12 20.35 9.95
N GLN A 622 7.44 20.53 9.89
CA GLN A 622 8.36 20.14 10.96
C GLN A 622 8.11 20.91 12.26
N LEU A 623 7.90 22.23 12.16
CA LEU A 623 7.51 23.04 13.32
C LEU A 623 6.18 22.54 13.90
N THR A 624 5.20 22.25 13.05
CA THR A 624 3.87 21.78 13.48
C THR A 624 3.99 20.43 14.19
N GLN A 625 4.75 19.49 13.62
CA GLN A 625 5.07 18.23 14.26
C GLN A 625 5.71 18.43 15.64
N PHE A 626 6.74 19.28 15.72
CA PHE A 626 7.42 19.59 16.98
C PHE A 626 6.46 20.17 18.02
N GLN A 627 5.60 21.10 17.62
CA GLN A 627 4.60 21.72 18.50
C GLN A 627 3.55 20.71 18.97
N TRP A 628 3.12 19.79 18.10
CA TRP A 628 2.16 18.75 18.45
C TRP A 628 2.78 17.68 19.37
N LEU A 629 4.06 17.35 19.18
CA LEU A 629 4.78 16.39 20.04
C LEU A 629 4.99 16.97 21.45
N ASN A 630 5.30 18.26 21.54
CA ASN A 630 5.66 18.94 22.79
C ASN A 630 4.57 19.89 23.29
N GLU A 631 3.30 19.66 22.91
CA GLU A 631 2.17 20.54 23.22
C GLU A 631 2.03 20.77 24.74
N ASP A 632 2.12 19.69 25.52
CA ASP A 632 2.00 19.76 26.98
C ASP A 632 3.15 20.56 27.63
N LEU A 633 4.36 20.54 27.05
CA LEU A 633 5.52 21.33 27.50
C LEU A 633 5.34 22.81 27.17
N LEU A 634 4.92 23.11 25.94
CA LEU A 634 4.72 24.49 25.45
C LEU A 634 3.54 25.17 26.16
N LEU A 635 2.47 24.43 26.48
CA LEU A 635 1.36 24.94 27.28
C LEU A 635 1.78 25.29 28.71
N GLN A 636 2.66 24.47 29.33
CA GLN A 636 3.19 24.75 30.66
C GLN A 636 4.10 25.99 30.70
N ALA A 637 4.75 26.31 29.58
CA ALA A 637 5.60 27.49 29.44
C ALA A 637 4.82 28.83 29.42
N ASN A 638 3.47 28.81 29.36
CA ASN A 638 2.65 30.00 29.12
C ASN A 638 3.08 30.81 27.89
N ILE A 639 3.71 30.17 26.91
CA ILE A 639 3.79 30.75 25.58
C ILE A 639 2.33 30.82 25.11
N GLY A 640 1.78 32.02 24.95
CA GLY A 640 0.40 32.23 24.50
C GLY A 640 0.10 31.47 23.19
N PRO A 641 -1.15 31.49 22.69
CA PRO A 641 -1.45 30.88 21.40
C PRO A 641 -0.41 31.36 20.40
N LEU A 642 0.23 30.41 19.71
CA LEU A 642 1.41 30.58 18.86
C LEU A 642 1.16 31.67 17.79
N GLN A 643 1.24 32.93 18.19
CA GLN A 643 0.87 34.11 17.42
C GLN A 643 1.99 34.39 16.42
N GLY A 644 1.91 33.75 15.25
CA GLY A 644 2.81 34.04 14.14
C GLY A 644 2.92 32.95 13.07
N SER A 645 2.47 31.73 13.34
CA SER A 645 2.55 30.65 12.33
C SER A 645 1.28 30.60 11.48
N SER A 646 1.45 30.51 10.15
CA SER A 646 0.36 30.32 9.17
C SER A 646 -0.33 28.95 9.27
N VAL A 647 0.10 28.07 10.18
CA VAL A 647 -0.40 26.69 10.31
C VAL A 647 -1.42 26.56 11.43
N THR A 648 -2.52 25.86 11.14
CA THR A 648 -3.62 25.55 12.06
C THR A 648 -3.11 24.76 13.29
N SER A 649 -3.34 25.30 14.48
CA SER A 649 -3.00 24.58 15.72
C SER A 649 -3.79 23.28 15.85
N ARG A 650 -3.24 22.27 16.55
CA ARG A 650 -3.94 20.99 16.77
C ARG A 650 -5.36 21.19 17.35
N PRO A 651 -5.57 22.00 18.41
CA PRO A 651 -6.92 22.21 18.95
C PRO A 651 -7.89 22.81 17.92
N THR A 652 -7.41 23.76 17.09
CA THR A 652 -8.23 24.35 16.02
C THR A 652 -8.63 23.30 14.99
N LEU A 653 -7.69 22.47 14.52
CA LEU A 653 -7.98 21.41 13.56
C LEU A 653 -8.98 20.39 14.13
N MET A 654 -8.78 19.94 15.38
CA MET A 654 -9.69 19.01 16.04
C MET A 654 -11.09 19.62 16.24
N SER A 655 -11.18 20.92 16.54
CA SER A 655 -12.46 21.62 16.64
C SER A 655 -13.19 21.68 15.30
N GLU A 656 -12.49 22.00 14.20
CA GLU A 656 -13.08 22.03 12.86
C GLU A 656 -13.52 20.63 12.39
N ILE A 657 -12.72 19.58 12.65
CA ILE A 657 -13.13 18.19 12.36
C ILE A 657 -14.41 17.86 13.13
N ARG A 658 -14.45 18.13 14.45
CA ARG A 658 -15.63 17.86 15.29
C ARG A 658 -16.88 18.58 14.79
N LYS A 659 -16.75 19.87 14.44
CA LYS A 659 -17.84 20.68 13.90
C LYS A 659 -18.34 20.12 12.56
N THR A 660 -17.43 19.80 11.65
CA THR A 660 -17.78 19.31 10.31
C THR A 660 -18.43 17.93 10.35
N VAL A 661 -17.95 17.03 11.21
CA VAL A 661 -18.57 15.69 11.42
C VAL A 661 -19.95 15.80 12.05
N SER A 662 -20.14 16.71 13.01
CA SER A 662 -21.47 16.97 13.59
C SER A 662 -22.45 17.48 12.52
N ALA A 663 -22.00 18.33 11.62
CA ALA A 663 -22.79 18.79 10.47
C ALA A 663 -23.10 17.62 9.52
N LEU A 664 -22.12 16.74 9.26
CA LEU A 664 -22.30 15.56 8.40
C LEU A 664 -23.39 14.64 8.93
N VAL A 665 -23.36 14.30 10.23
CA VAL A 665 -24.39 13.47 10.88
C VAL A 665 -25.77 14.14 10.82
N THR A 666 -25.82 15.47 10.94
CA THR A 666 -27.07 16.23 10.79
C THR A 666 -27.63 16.10 9.37
N TYR A 667 -26.78 16.27 8.35
CA TYR A 667 -27.20 16.11 6.95
C TYR A 667 -27.56 14.66 6.60
N ASP A 668 -26.93 13.65 7.21
CA ASP A 668 -27.35 12.25 7.05
C ASP A 668 -28.78 12.02 7.51
N CYS A 669 -29.19 12.63 8.63
CA CYS A 669 -30.59 12.59 9.09
C CYS A 669 -31.54 13.29 8.09
N VAL A 670 -31.14 14.45 7.55
CA VAL A 670 -31.94 15.20 6.56
C VAL A 670 -32.10 14.40 5.26
N VAL A 671 -31.03 13.79 4.76
CA VAL A 671 -31.06 12.94 3.57
C VAL A 671 -31.95 11.72 3.80
N SER A 672 -31.85 11.06 4.96
CA SER A 672 -32.72 9.92 5.30
C SER A 672 -34.21 10.31 5.25
N SER A 673 -34.58 11.45 5.86
CA SER A 673 -35.96 11.92 5.86
C SER A 673 -36.47 12.30 4.47
N ALA A 674 -35.64 12.96 3.65
CA ALA A 674 -35.98 13.29 2.27
C ALA A 674 -36.10 12.03 1.39
N GLN A 675 -35.23 11.04 1.61
CA GLN A 675 -35.26 9.75 0.91
C GLN A 675 -36.53 8.97 1.23
N ASP A 676 -36.93 8.90 2.50
CA ASP A 676 -38.16 8.22 2.90
C ASP A 676 -39.41 8.85 2.25
N ARG A 677 -39.45 10.20 2.19
CA ARG A 677 -40.52 10.94 1.51
C ARG A 677 -40.57 10.65 0.02
N TYR A 678 -39.42 10.69 -0.65
CA TYR A 678 -39.29 10.37 -2.07
C TYR A 678 -39.74 8.93 -2.37
N LEU A 679 -39.24 7.95 -1.60
CA LEU A 679 -39.59 6.54 -1.75
C LEU A 679 -41.07 6.25 -1.52
N ALA A 680 -41.70 6.93 -0.56
CA ALA A 680 -43.14 6.81 -0.33
C ALA A 680 -43.97 7.28 -1.53
N LEU A 681 -43.58 8.38 -2.17
CA LEU A 681 -44.25 8.91 -3.37
C LEU A 681 -44.01 8.00 -4.58
N THR A 682 -42.78 7.54 -4.80
CA THR A 682 -42.46 6.66 -5.94
C THR A 682 -43.11 5.29 -5.81
N ALA A 683 -43.17 4.70 -4.61
CA ALA A 683 -43.89 3.45 -4.37
C ALA A 683 -45.40 3.58 -4.68
N GLY A 684 -45.98 4.73 -4.34
CA GLY A 684 -47.37 5.05 -4.70
C GLY A 684 -47.60 5.15 -6.21
N ILE A 685 -46.64 5.68 -6.97
CA ILE A 685 -46.66 5.72 -8.43
C ILE A 685 -46.47 4.32 -9.03
N GLU A 686 -45.48 3.56 -8.54
CA GLU A 686 -45.17 2.21 -9.00
C GLU A 686 -46.37 1.27 -8.85
N GLN A 687 -47.07 1.31 -7.72
CA GLN A 687 -48.28 0.51 -7.51
C GLN A 687 -49.40 0.85 -8.50
N ARG A 688 -49.61 2.14 -8.78
CA ARG A 688 -50.61 2.61 -9.76
C ARG A 688 -50.23 2.17 -11.17
N LEU A 689 -48.96 2.32 -11.53
CA LEU A 689 -48.45 1.94 -12.83
C LEU A 689 -48.53 0.42 -13.04
N LYS A 690 -48.28 -0.38 -11.99
CA LYS A 690 -48.44 -1.84 -12.01
C LYS A 690 -49.90 -2.28 -12.20
N TRP A 691 -50.86 -1.60 -11.56
CA TRP A 691 -52.28 -1.85 -11.82
C TRP A 691 -52.67 -1.45 -13.24
N ALA A 692 -52.16 -0.32 -13.75
CA ALA A 692 -52.42 0.13 -15.11
C ALA A 692 -51.78 -0.78 -16.15
N ALA A 693 -50.55 -1.26 -15.95
CA ALA A 693 -49.85 -2.19 -16.82
C ALA A 693 -50.51 -3.57 -16.86
N GLY A 694 -51.10 -4.02 -15.75
CA GLY A 694 -51.92 -5.23 -15.70
C GLY A 694 -53.19 -5.16 -16.56
N ALA A 695 -53.74 -3.96 -16.74
CA ALA A 695 -54.89 -3.71 -17.62
C ALA A 695 -54.49 -3.32 -19.06
N ASN A 696 -53.33 -2.66 -19.22
CA ASN A 696 -52.78 -2.22 -20.49
C ASN A 696 -51.28 -2.60 -20.61
N PRO A 697 -50.96 -3.71 -21.29
CA PRO A 697 -49.58 -4.19 -21.43
C PRO A 697 -48.61 -3.20 -22.09
N SER A 698 -49.08 -2.18 -22.82
CA SER A 698 -48.20 -1.18 -23.45
C SER A 698 -47.46 -0.29 -22.44
N LEU A 699 -47.90 -0.26 -21.18
CA LEU A 699 -47.26 0.50 -20.10
C LEU A 699 -46.13 -0.27 -19.40
N THR A 700 -45.91 -1.54 -19.75
CA THR A 700 -44.87 -2.38 -19.12
C THR A 700 -43.47 -1.82 -19.34
N ALA A 701 -43.17 -1.30 -20.54
CA ALA A 701 -41.88 -0.69 -20.85
C ALA A 701 -41.64 0.59 -20.00
N VAL A 702 -42.67 1.42 -19.85
CA VAL A 702 -42.63 2.63 -19.01
C VAL A 702 -42.45 2.28 -17.53
N GLN A 703 -43.06 1.17 -17.08
CA GLN A 703 -42.86 0.65 -15.72
C GLN A 703 -41.41 0.21 -15.49
N GLU A 704 -40.83 -0.55 -16.40
CA GLU A 704 -39.44 -0.99 -16.32
C GLU A 704 -38.47 0.21 -16.33
N GLU A 705 -38.68 1.20 -17.20
CA GLU A 705 -37.87 2.43 -17.25
C GLU A 705 -37.96 3.23 -15.93
N PHE A 706 -39.14 3.33 -15.33
CA PHE A 706 -39.35 4.02 -14.05
C PHE A 706 -38.66 3.28 -12.88
N GLU A 707 -38.82 1.95 -12.81
CA GLU A 707 -38.16 1.11 -11.79
C GLU A 707 -36.62 1.21 -11.90
N VAL A 708 -36.09 1.21 -13.13
CA VAL A 708 -34.64 1.39 -13.37
C VAL A 708 -34.17 2.78 -12.92
N ALA A 709 -34.93 3.84 -13.21
CA ALA A 709 -34.58 5.20 -12.79
C ALA A 709 -34.55 5.36 -11.27
N ILE A 710 -35.54 4.81 -10.54
CA ILE A 710 -35.57 4.80 -9.07
C ILE A 710 -34.41 3.97 -8.51
N SER A 711 -34.18 2.78 -9.06
CA SER A 711 -33.10 1.88 -8.63
C SER A 711 -31.72 2.52 -8.80
N ALA A 712 -31.48 3.19 -9.95
CA ALA A 712 -30.25 3.93 -10.18
C ALA A 712 -30.04 5.05 -9.14
N LYS A 713 -31.08 5.85 -8.88
CA LYS A 713 -31.00 6.98 -7.94
C LYS A 713 -30.82 6.53 -6.49
N THR A 714 -31.56 5.51 -6.07
CA THR A 714 -31.41 4.92 -4.73
C THR A 714 -30.06 4.24 -4.55
N GLY A 715 -29.51 3.59 -5.58
CA GLY A 715 -28.16 3.04 -5.57
C GLY A 715 -27.06 4.08 -5.37
N ILE A 716 -27.20 5.26 -5.98
CA ILE A 716 -26.28 6.39 -5.76
C ILE A 716 -26.34 6.86 -4.29
N ILE A 717 -27.56 6.98 -3.74
CA ILE A 717 -27.75 7.43 -2.35
C ILE A 717 -27.20 6.40 -1.35
N THR A 718 -27.44 5.11 -1.55
CA THR A 718 -26.93 4.07 -0.64
C THR A 718 -25.40 4.01 -0.61
N ASN A 719 -24.75 4.13 -1.78
CA ASN A 719 -23.29 4.20 -1.88
C ASN A 719 -22.73 5.44 -1.17
N THR A 720 -23.33 6.61 -1.38
CA THR A 720 -22.90 7.84 -0.70
C THR A 720 -23.21 7.82 0.80
N ASN A 721 -24.29 7.17 1.25
CA ASN A 721 -24.60 6.94 2.67
C ASN A 721 -23.53 6.06 3.34
N GLN A 722 -23.04 5.02 2.65
CA GLN A 722 -21.98 4.18 3.18
C GLN A 722 -20.69 4.97 3.36
N LEU A 723 -20.29 5.72 2.34
CA LEU A 723 -19.09 6.56 2.41
C LEU A 723 -19.19 7.64 3.50
N SER A 724 -20.35 8.27 3.68
CA SER A 724 -20.60 9.23 4.77
C SER A 724 -20.38 8.59 6.14
N ARG A 725 -20.90 7.38 6.35
CA ARG A 725 -20.73 6.62 7.61
C ARG A 725 -19.27 6.25 7.87
N GLU A 726 -18.56 5.76 6.85
CA GLU A 726 -17.13 5.44 6.96
C GLU A 726 -16.30 6.69 7.33
N LEU A 727 -16.57 7.81 6.66
CA LEU A 727 -15.91 9.09 6.91
C LEU A 727 -16.17 9.61 8.34
N ALA A 728 -17.43 9.57 8.78
CA ALA A 728 -17.80 9.97 10.14
C ALA A 728 -17.12 9.10 11.20
N ASN A 729 -17.04 7.77 10.98
CA ASN A 729 -16.38 6.84 11.88
C ASN A 729 -14.88 7.13 11.99
N VAL A 730 -14.19 7.34 10.86
CA VAL A 730 -12.76 7.66 10.84
C VAL A 730 -12.49 9.00 11.54
N CYS A 731 -13.27 10.04 11.27
CA CYS A 731 -13.09 11.31 11.95
C CYS A 731 -13.31 11.20 13.47
N ASN A 732 -14.34 10.46 13.91
CA ASN A 732 -14.60 10.24 15.35
C ASN A 732 -13.49 9.43 16.03
N SER A 733 -12.96 8.41 15.33
CA SER A 733 -11.81 7.64 15.79
C SER A 733 -10.56 8.52 15.98
N ILE A 734 -10.27 9.41 15.02
CA ILE A 734 -9.19 10.39 15.11
C ILE A 734 -9.41 11.36 16.28
N LEU A 735 -10.62 11.91 16.41
CA LEU A 735 -10.96 12.80 17.53
C LEU A 735 -10.75 12.11 18.88
N HIS A 736 -11.13 10.83 18.99
CA HIS A 736 -10.90 10.03 20.20
C HIS A 736 -9.41 9.79 20.46
N PHE A 737 -8.64 9.43 19.42
CA PHE A 737 -7.19 9.24 19.50
C PHE A 737 -6.48 10.51 19.98
N GLU A 738 -6.75 11.65 19.32
CA GLU A 738 -6.12 12.94 19.64
C GLU A 738 -6.59 13.51 20.98
N ALA A 739 -7.80 13.20 21.43
CA ALA A 739 -8.26 13.55 22.76
C ALA A 739 -7.39 12.86 23.84
N LEU A 740 -7.03 11.60 23.63
CA LEU A 740 -6.26 10.80 24.60
C LEU A 740 -4.74 10.92 24.46
N ARG A 741 -4.23 11.64 23.44
CA ARG A 741 -2.80 11.83 23.20
C ARG A 741 -2.16 12.87 24.12
N THR A 742 -2.78 14.04 24.28
CA THR A 742 -2.26 15.16 25.09
C THR A 742 -3.12 15.39 26.35
N ARG A 743 -2.82 16.39 27.19
CA ARG A 743 -3.62 16.70 28.39
C ARG A 743 -4.91 17.47 28.08
N THR A 744 -5.81 16.87 27.31
CA THR A 744 -7.17 17.40 27.12
C THR A 744 -8.04 17.18 28.35
N SER A 745 -9.21 17.84 28.42
CA SER A 745 -10.19 17.61 29.48
C SER A 745 -10.68 16.17 29.53
N GLU A 746 -10.89 15.56 28.37
CA GLU A 746 -11.33 14.17 28.20
C GLU A 746 -10.27 13.20 28.68
N ALA A 747 -9.00 13.47 28.34
CA ALA A 747 -7.86 12.70 28.83
C ALA A 747 -7.75 12.75 30.35
N VAL A 748 -7.82 13.94 30.97
CA VAL A 748 -7.73 14.09 32.43
C VAL A 748 -8.89 13.39 33.15
N SER A 749 -10.10 13.48 32.60
CA SER A 749 -11.25 12.73 33.12
C SER A 749 -11.03 11.21 33.07
N SER A 750 -10.51 10.73 31.94
CA SER A 750 -10.21 9.31 31.73
C SER A 750 -9.04 8.83 32.61
N ASP A 751 -8.01 9.67 32.79
CA ASP A 751 -6.88 9.45 33.70
C ASP A 751 -7.37 9.26 35.15
N ASN A 752 -8.28 10.13 35.62
CA ASN A 752 -8.88 10.02 36.94
C ASN A 752 -9.66 8.71 37.11
N THR A 753 -10.40 8.30 36.08
CA THR A 753 -11.16 7.05 36.08
C THR A 753 -10.23 5.83 36.11
N PHE A 754 -9.15 5.86 35.32
CA PHE A 754 -8.13 4.82 35.31
C PHE A 754 -7.42 4.71 36.68
N LEU A 755 -6.96 5.83 37.23
CA LEU A 755 -6.29 5.84 38.54
C LEU A 755 -7.22 5.40 39.67
N ALA A 756 -8.51 5.76 39.63
CA ALA A 756 -9.49 5.27 40.59
C ALA A 756 -9.63 3.74 40.53
N LEU A 757 -9.60 3.14 39.33
CA LEU A 757 -9.59 1.69 39.16
C LEU A 757 -8.32 1.05 39.75
N ILE A 758 -7.14 1.61 39.46
CA ILE A 758 -5.87 1.08 39.99
C ILE A 758 -5.79 1.22 41.51
N ASN A 759 -6.24 2.34 42.09
CA ASN A 759 -6.30 2.52 43.54
C ASN A 759 -7.24 1.51 44.19
N ARG A 760 -8.41 1.25 43.60
CA ARG A 760 -9.33 0.20 44.07
C ARG A 760 -8.70 -1.20 43.99
N CYS A 761 -7.92 -1.47 42.94
CA CYS A 761 -7.15 -2.73 42.84
C CYS A 761 -6.11 -2.81 43.95
N LYS A 762 -5.35 -1.74 44.18
CA LYS A 762 -4.37 -1.65 45.26
C LYS A 762 -5.00 -1.94 46.62
N GLU A 763 -6.10 -1.27 46.96
CA GLU A 763 -6.83 -1.51 48.22
C GLU A 763 -7.28 -2.97 48.34
N THR A 764 -7.76 -3.57 47.24
CA THR A 764 -8.16 -4.99 47.23
C THR A 764 -6.96 -5.92 47.46
N CYS A 765 -5.82 -5.64 46.84
CA CYS A 765 -4.59 -6.42 47.03
C CYS A 765 -4.06 -6.28 48.45
N GLU A 766 -4.04 -5.07 49.03
CA GLU A 766 -3.61 -4.83 50.41
C GLU A 766 -4.52 -5.57 51.41
N LEU A 767 -5.83 -5.60 51.15
CA LEU A 767 -6.79 -6.38 51.94
C LEU A 767 -6.54 -7.90 51.80
N ALA A 768 -6.27 -8.38 50.59
CA ALA A 768 -5.97 -9.79 50.35
C ALA A 768 -4.64 -10.22 50.99
N GLU A 769 -3.60 -9.40 50.86
CA GLU A 769 -2.26 -9.62 51.43
C GLU A 769 -2.26 -9.59 52.97
N SER A 770 -3.16 -8.82 53.57
CA SER A 770 -3.34 -8.76 55.04
C SER A 770 -4.23 -9.88 55.59
N CYS A 771 -4.95 -10.62 54.73
CA CYS A 771 -5.76 -11.76 55.14
C CYS A 771 -4.90 -13.03 55.31
N GLN A 772 -4.90 -13.62 56.51
CA GLN A 772 -4.18 -14.86 56.81
C GLN A 772 -4.94 -16.14 56.42
N SER A 773 -6.21 -16.01 56.04
CA SER A 773 -7.13 -17.10 55.71
C SER A 773 -7.15 -17.37 54.20
N GLN A 774 -6.90 -18.62 53.81
CA GLN A 774 -7.00 -19.07 52.42
C GLN A 774 -8.43 -19.57 52.13
N ILE A 775 -9.04 -19.07 51.06
CA ILE A 775 -10.33 -19.54 50.55
C ILE A 775 -10.08 -20.76 49.66
N ASN A 776 -10.80 -21.85 49.89
CA ASN A 776 -10.67 -23.07 49.12
C ASN A 776 -11.40 -22.96 47.77
N ALA A 777 -10.98 -23.67 46.72
CA ALA A 777 -11.57 -23.54 45.37
C ALA A 777 -13.09 -23.83 45.32
N LEU A 778 -13.57 -24.68 46.24
CA LEU A 778 -15.01 -24.95 46.41
C LEU A 778 -15.76 -23.75 47.00
N GLU A 779 -15.16 -23.05 47.97
CA GLU A 779 -15.74 -21.85 48.60
C GLU A 779 -15.79 -20.70 47.60
N GLU A 780 -14.75 -20.54 46.78
CA GLU A 780 -14.73 -19.59 45.66
C GLU A 780 -15.83 -19.92 44.63
N HIS A 781 -16.03 -21.20 44.31
CA HIS A 781 -17.11 -21.62 43.41
C HIS A 781 -18.51 -21.35 44.00
N LEU A 782 -18.70 -21.56 45.31
CA LEU A 782 -19.96 -21.23 45.99
C LEU A 782 -20.26 -19.73 45.96
N ILE A 783 -19.24 -18.90 46.18
CA ILE A 783 -19.33 -17.43 46.06
C ILE A 783 -19.57 -17.00 44.61
N SER A 784 -19.05 -17.73 43.62
CA SER A 784 -19.34 -17.47 42.19
C SER A 784 -20.80 -17.83 41.81
N LEU A 785 -21.34 -18.91 42.38
CA LEU A 785 -22.73 -19.36 42.15
C LEU A 785 -23.75 -18.39 42.75
N MET A 786 -23.38 -17.75 43.86
CA MET A 786 -24.12 -16.63 44.44
C MET A 786 -23.16 -15.65 45.14
N PRO A 787 -22.99 -14.42 44.61
CA PRO A 787 -22.17 -13.41 45.25
C PRO A 787 -22.66 -13.10 46.67
N LEU A 788 -21.72 -12.77 47.56
CA LEU A 788 -22.04 -12.35 48.92
C LEU A 788 -22.65 -10.93 48.89
N GLU A 789 -23.69 -10.72 49.70
CA GLU A 789 -24.26 -9.40 49.96
C GLU A 789 -23.43 -8.64 51.02
N LYS A 790 -23.78 -7.38 51.31
CA LYS A 790 -22.99 -6.49 52.19
C LYS A 790 -22.77 -7.04 53.61
N ASP A 791 -23.65 -7.93 54.09
CA ASP A 791 -23.60 -8.53 55.42
C ASP A 791 -22.76 -9.82 55.49
N GLY A 792 -22.10 -10.21 54.39
CA GLY A 792 -21.21 -11.36 54.33
C GLY A 792 -21.95 -12.71 54.28
N VAL A 793 -21.38 -13.74 54.90
CA VAL A 793 -21.96 -15.09 54.94
C VAL A 793 -23.06 -15.13 56.00
N THR A 794 -24.31 -14.93 55.58
CA THR A 794 -25.49 -15.04 56.45
C THR A 794 -26.12 -16.44 56.37
N THR A 795 -26.91 -16.82 57.37
CA THR A 795 -27.66 -18.08 57.36
C THR A 795 -28.65 -18.15 56.20
N GLU A 796 -29.21 -17.00 55.80
CA GLU A 796 -30.11 -16.84 54.64
C GLU A 796 -29.37 -17.01 53.30
N TRP A 797 -28.15 -16.48 53.19
CA TRP A 797 -27.30 -16.70 52.02
C TRP A 797 -26.93 -18.18 51.89
N LEU A 798 -26.50 -18.83 52.99
CA LEU A 798 -26.18 -20.26 52.99
C LEU A 798 -27.37 -21.13 52.58
N THR A 799 -28.57 -20.86 53.10
CA THR A 799 -29.78 -21.61 52.71
C THR A 799 -30.15 -21.40 51.25
N SER A 800 -29.97 -20.17 50.74
CA SER A 800 -30.17 -19.86 49.33
C SER A 800 -29.16 -20.58 48.44
N VAL A 801 -27.89 -20.65 48.84
CA VAL A 801 -26.83 -21.35 48.09
C VAL A 801 -27.12 -22.84 48.04
N ILE A 802 -27.49 -23.45 49.18
CA ILE A 802 -27.92 -24.85 49.24
C ILE A 802 -29.10 -25.12 48.30
N LYS A 803 -30.09 -24.22 48.27
CA LYS A 803 -31.23 -24.34 47.36
C LYS A 803 -30.80 -24.27 45.90
N LYS A 804 -29.91 -23.34 45.55
CA LYS A 804 -29.41 -23.16 44.18
C LYS A 804 -28.55 -24.34 43.73
N VAL A 805 -27.66 -24.84 44.58
CA VAL A 805 -26.88 -26.06 44.35
C VAL A 805 -27.81 -27.27 44.17
N SER A 806 -28.86 -27.39 44.99
CA SER A 806 -29.85 -28.47 44.87
C SER A 806 -30.61 -28.43 43.54
N LEU A 807 -30.98 -27.23 43.08
CA LEU A 807 -31.61 -27.02 41.76
C LEU A 807 -30.66 -27.35 40.60
N SER A 808 -29.38 -26.97 40.70
CA SER A 808 -28.37 -27.36 39.73
C SER A 808 -28.16 -28.88 39.71
N LEU A 809 -28.17 -29.53 40.88
CA LEU A 809 -28.05 -30.97 41.02
C LEU A 809 -29.24 -31.70 40.39
N SER A 810 -30.47 -31.21 40.58
CA SER A 810 -31.66 -31.79 39.96
C SER A 810 -31.64 -31.63 38.45
N SER A 811 -31.22 -30.46 37.93
CA SER A 811 -31.07 -30.25 36.48
C SER A 811 -29.99 -31.16 35.87
N CYS A 812 -28.85 -31.35 36.56
CA CYS A 812 -27.83 -32.31 36.14
C CYS A 812 -28.35 -33.75 36.15
N ARG A 813 -29.16 -34.11 37.16
CA ARG A 813 -29.79 -35.43 37.24
C ARG A 813 -30.77 -35.66 36.09
N GLU A 814 -31.62 -34.68 35.76
CA GLU A 814 -32.52 -34.74 34.61
C GLU A 814 -31.76 -34.89 33.28
N LYS A 815 -30.67 -34.13 33.10
CA LYS A 815 -29.81 -34.27 31.92
C LYS A 815 -29.17 -35.65 31.82
N LEU A 816 -28.75 -36.22 32.95
CA LEU A 816 -28.20 -37.57 33.00
C LEU A 816 -29.27 -38.63 32.69
N GLU A 817 -30.48 -38.49 33.24
CA GLU A 817 -31.63 -39.35 32.96
C GLU A 817 -32.02 -39.28 31.47
N HIS A 818 -32.01 -38.08 30.90
CA HIS A 818 -32.27 -37.85 29.48
C HIS A 818 -31.19 -38.51 28.61
N GLN A 819 -29.91 -38.35 28.93
CA GLN A 819 -28.82 -39.03 28.23
C GLN A 819 -28.96 -40.55 28.30
N LYS A 820 -29.25 -41.11 29.49
CA LYS A 820 -29.53 -42.55 29.63
C LYS A 820 -30.69 -43.01 28.75
N SER A 821 -31.77 -42.22 28.66
CA SER A 821 -32.90 -42.54 27.80
C SER A 821 -32.54 -42.54 26.32
N LEU A 822 -31.73 -41.57 25.86
CA LEU A 822 -31.24 -41.52 24.48
C LEU A 822 -30.34 -42.71 24.16
N THR A 823 -29.42 -43.05 25.07
CA THR A 823 -28.56 -44.24 24.91
C THR A 823 -29.39 -45.52 24.79
N SER A 824 -30.47 -45.66 25.58
CA SER A 824 -31.38 -46.80 25.48
C SER A 824 -32.09 -46.88 24.12
N ILE A 825 -32.55 -45.75 23.59
CA ILE A 825 -33.20 -45.69 22.26
C ILE A 825 -32.21 -46.05 21.15
N CYS A 826 -30.99 -45.50 21.20
CA CYS A 826 -29.94 -45.85 20.24
C CYS A 826 -29.60 -47.34 20.28
N TRP A 827 -29.59 -47.93 21.48
CA TRP A 827 -29.36 -49.36 21.63
C TRP A 827 -30.49 -50.19 21.02
N GLU A 828 -31.75 -49.83 21.25
CA GLU A 828 -32.89 -50.53 20.64
C GLU A 828 -32.83 -50.50 19.11
N SER A 829 -32.45 -49.35 18.54
CA SER A 829 -32.24 -49.20 17.10
C SER A 829 -31.10 -50.09 16.59
N LEU A 830 -29.96 -50.12 17.29
CA LEU A 830 -28.84 -50.99 16.93
C LEU A 830 -29.23 -52.46 16.98
N HIS A 831 -29.95 -52.87 18.03
CA HIS A 831 -30.42 -54.24 18.19
C HIS A 831 -31.32 -54.66 17.02
N GLN A 832 -32.26 -53.80 16.60
CA GLN A 832 -33.14 -54.05 15.45
C GLN A 832 -32.35 -54.27 14.15
N GLU A 833 -31.34 -53.44 13.88
CA GLU A 833 -30.49 -53.58 12.70
C GLU A 833 -29.65 -54.87 12.75
N VAL A 834 -29.11 -55.25 13.91
CA VAL A 834 -28.35 -56.49 14.07
C VAL A 834 -29.24 -57.72 13.86
N VAL A 835 -30.49 -57.70 14.35
CA VAL A 835 -31.48 -58.76 14.06
C VAL A 835 -31.77 -58.84 12.57
N HIS A 836 -31.91 -57.70 11.89
CA HIS A 836 -32.11 -57.66 10.44
C HIS A 836 -30.95 -58.31 9.68
N VAL A 837 -29.71 -57.99 10.07
CA VAL A 837 -28.49 -58.60 9.49
C VAL A 837 -28.45 -60.11 9.77
N HIS A 838 -28.79 -60.54 10.99
CA HIS A 838 -28.90 -61.96 11.34
C HIS A 838 -29.84 -62.71 10.39
N ASP A 839 -31.03 -62.16 10.15
CA ASP A 839 -32.05 -62.78 9.32
C ASP A 839 -31.62 -62.86 7.84
N LEU A 840 -31.05 -61.77 7.31
CA LEU A 840 -30.42 -61.75 5.98
C LEU A 840 -29.31 -62.80 5.85
N PHE A 841 -28.48 -62.93 6.88
CA PHE A 841 -27.37 -63.87 6.86
C PHE A 841 -27.83 -65.33 6.96
N SER A 842 -28.93 -65.59 7.66
CA SER A 842 -29.60 -66.89 7.67
C SER A 842 -30.11 -67.29 6.27
N VAL A 843 -30.73 -66.35 5.55
CA VAL A 843 -31.14 -66.55 4.15
C VAL A 843 -29.92 -66.79 3.25
N HIS A 844 -28.86 -66.00 3.42
CA HIS A 844 -27.62 -66.15 2.68
C HIS A 844 -26.98 -67.54 2.88
N HIS A 845 -26.92 -68.04 4.12
CA HIS A 845 -26.44 -69.40 4.40
C HIS A 845 -27.26 -70.47 3.69
N LYS A 846 -28.58 -70.29 3.61
CA LYS A 846 -29.47 -71.21 2.89
C LYS A 846 -29.12 -71.25 1.41
N LEU A 847 -29.00 -70.10 0.75
CA LEU A 847 -28.60 -70.00 -0.66
C LEU A 847 -27.19 -70.58 -0.89
N MET A 848 -26.24 -70.22 -0.05
CA MET A 848 -24.87 -70.74 -0.15
C MET A 848 -24.77 -72.23 0.13
N SER A 849 -25.71 -72.84 0.87
CA SER A 849 -25.75 -74.29 1.05
C SER A 849 -26.07 -75.04 -0.25
N GLU A 850 -26.88 -74.45 -1.14
CA GLU A 850 -27.18 -74.98 -2.47
C GLU A 850 -25.95 -74.86 -3.38
N VAL A 851 -25.31 -73.67 -3.39
CA VAL A 851 -24.07 -73.41 -4.14
C VAL A 851 -22.90 -74.27 -3.64
N ARG A 852 -22.83 -74.55 -2.34
CA ARG A 852 -21.78 -75.38 -1.71
C ARG A 852 -21.72 -76.79 -2.27
N HIS A 853 -22.86 -77.37 -2.70
CA HIS A 853 -22.84 -78.68 -3.34
C HIS A 853 -22.15 -78.64 -4.71
N ILE A 854 -22.37 -77.57 -5.47
CA ILE A 854 -21.72 -77.33 -6.77
C ILE A 854 -20.22 -77.08 -6.57
N LEU A 855 -19.85 -76.22 -5.61
CA LEU A 855 -18.45 -75.93 -5.29
C LEU A 855 -17.70 -77.18 -4.82
N ARG A 856 -18.32 -78.08 -4.04
CA ARG A 856 -17.70 -79.37 -3.66
C ARG A 856 -17.46 -80.29 -4.87
N ASN A 857 -18.32 -80.27 -5.87
CA ASN A 857 -18.13 -81.06 -7.09
C ASN A 857 -17.03 -80.46 -7.96
N LEU A 858 -17.00 -79.13 -8.12
CA LEU A 858 -15.92 -78.42 -8.80
C LEU A 858 -14.57 -78.61 -8.10
N ALA A 859 -14.55 -78.58 -6.76
CA ALA A 859 -13.40 -78.87 -5.92
C ALA A 859 -12.88 -80.31 -6.12
N LYS A 860 -13.77 -81.30 -6.25
CA LYS A 860 -13.38 -82.69 -6.57
C LYS A 860 -12.79 -82.84 -7.98
N HIS A 861 -13.30 -82.09 -8.96
CA HIS A 861 -12.71 -82.05 -10.30
C HIS A 861 -11.34 -81.36 -10.31
N GLU A 862 -11.21 -80.25 -9.59
CA GLU A 862 -9.95 -79.53 -9.39
C GLU A 862 -8.89 -80.41 -8.69
N GLU A 863 -9.30 -81.23 -7.70
CA GLU A 863 -8.43 -82.24 -7.05
C GLU A 863 -7.99 -83.35 -8.00
N GLN A 864 -8.83 -83.75 -8.96
CA GLN A 864 -8.49 -84.75 -9.97
C GLN A 864 -7.51 -84.21 -11.02
N GLU A 865 -7.55 -82.90 -11.32
CA GLU A 865 -6.65 -82.25 -12.29
C GLU A 865 -5.31 -81.82 -11.68
N LEU A 866 -5.28 -81.31 -10.44
CA LEU A 866 -4.06 -80.79 -9.78
C LEU A 866 -3.32 -81.83 -8.92
N GLY A 867 -3.97 -82.96 -8.60
CA GLY A 867 -3.43 -83.98 -7.70
C GLY A 867 -3.64 -83.65 -6.22
N ILE A 868 -3.80 -84.69 -5.40
CA ILE A 868 -4.25 -84.58 -3.99
C ILE A 868 -3.30 -83.73 -3.12
N ASP A 869 -2.00 -83.73 -3.41
CA ASP A 869 -0.99 -83.03 -2.62
C ASP A 869 -1.02 -81.49 -2.76
N LEU A 870 -1.66 -80.95 -3.81
CA LEU A 870 -1.75 -79.52 -4.11
C LEU A 870 -3.16 -78.93 -3.94
N LYS A 871 -4.06 -79.66 -3.26
CA LYS A 871 -5.47 -79.30 -3.03
C LYS A 871 -5.70 -77.88 -2.48
N CYS A 872 -4.77 -77.35 -1.68
CA CYS A 872 -4.87 -76.03 -1.07
C CYS A 872 -4.55 -74.86 -2.02
N GLU A 873 -3.92 -75.13 -3.17
CA GLU A 873 -3.61 -74.11 -4.19
C GLU A 873 -4.74 -73.94 -5.23
N GLY A 874 -5.73 -74.83 -5.20
CA GLY A 874 -6.92 -74.78 -6.04
C GLY A 874 -7.76 -73.53 -5.77
N ARG A 875 -8.24 -72.91 -6.86
CA ARG A 875 -9.09 -71.70 -6.80
C ARG A 875 -10.40 -71.97 -6.10
N VAL A 876 -11.00 -73.16 -6.28
CA VAL A 876 -12.28 -73.52 -5.65
C VAL A 876 -12.09 -73.77 -4.15
N HIS A 877 -11.02 -74.45 -3.77
CA HIS A 877 -10.70 -74.69 -2.36
C HIS A 877 -10.40 -73.42 -1.58
N ARG A 878 -9.63 -72.50 -2.17
CA ARG A 878 -9.31 -71.20 -1.58
C ARG A 878 -10.56 -70.37 -1.33
N TYR A 879 -11.48 -70.32 -2.30
CA TYR A 879 -12.76 -69.65 -2.14
C TYR A 879 -13.59 -70.27 -1.00
N MET A 880 -13.68 -71.61 -0.93
CA MET A 880 -14.44 -72.28 0.13
C MET A 880 -13.89 -72.00 1.54
N ALA A 881 -12.57 -71.89 1.70
CA ALA A 881 -11.95 -71.53 2.97
C ALA A 881 -12.25 -70.07 3.35
N PHE A 882 -12.10 -69.15 2.38
CA PHE A 882 -12.38 -67.72 2.57
C PHE A 882 -13.84 -67.47 2.94
N TYR A 883 -14.78 -68.14 2.28
CA TYR A 883 -16.21 -68.07 2.61
C TYR A 883 -16.50 -68.56 4.03
N LYS A 884 -15.86 -69.66 4.46
CA LYS A 884 -16.05 -70.21 5.81
C LYS A 884 -15.59 -69.23 6.88
N GLU A 885 -14.42 -68.62 6.70
CA GLU A 885 -13.87 -67.62 7.63
C GLU A 885 -14.76 -66.38 7.73
N PHE A 886 -15.25 -65.87 6.60
CA PHE A 886 -16.22 -64.77 6.58
C PHE A 886 -17.54 -65.13 7.29
N SER A 887 -18.06 -66.33 7.04
CA SER A 887 -19.28 -66.85 7.67
C SER A 887 -19.16 -66.92 9.19
N GLU A 888 -18.07 -67.50 9.69
CA GLU A 888 -17.82 -67.62 11.13
C GLU A 888 -17.62 -66.26 11.80
N ARG A 889 -16.86 -65.35 11.18
CA ARG A 889 -16.65 -63.98 11.71
C ARG A 889 -17.95 -63.19 11.77
N THR A 890 -18.74 -63.20 10.71
CA THR A 890 -20.02 -62.47 10.65
C THR A 890 -21.00 -62.99 11.71
N SER A 891 -21.13 -64.31 11.86
CA SER A 891 -21.97 -64.91 12.89
C SER A 891 -21.48 -64.62 14.32
N SER A 892 -20.16 -64.58 14.54
CA SER A 892 -19.59 -64.22 15.84
C SER A 892 -19.94 -62.79 16.25
N ILE A 893 -19.80 -61.80 15.34
CA ILE A 893 -20.14 -60.40 15.63
C ILE A 893 -21.63 -60.24 15.90
N VAL A 894 -22.48 -60.81 15.05
CA VAL A 894 -23.94 -60.78 15.23
C VAL A 894 -24.34 -61.39 16.57
N SER A 895 -23.75 -62.53 16.95
CA SER A 895 -24.06 -63.16 18.24
C SER A 895 -23.62 -62.32 19.44
N LYS A 896 -22.43 -61.69 19.39
CA LYS A 896 -21.94 -60.80 20.45
C LYS A 896 -22.85 -59.57 20.62
N LEU A 897 -23.24 -58.95 19.51
CA LEU A 897 -24.11 -57.77 19.51
C LEU A 897 -25.57 -58.08 19.92
N LEU A 898 -26.03 -59.33 19.77
CA LEU A 898 -27.35 -59.73 20.27
C LEU A 898 -27.34 -60.15 21.74
N ALA A 899 -26.26 -60.77 22.23
CA ALA A 899 -26.22 -61.36 23.57
C ALA A 899 -25.71 -60.41 24.67
N GLU A 900 -24.72 -59.55 24.37
CA GLU A 900 -23.96 -58.81 25.40
C GLU A 900 -23.96 -57.28 25.20
N ALA A 901 -24.57 -56.76 24.13
CA ALA A 901 -24.41 -55.36 23.68
C ALA A 901 -24.74 -54.25 24.69
N GLN A 902 -25.56 -54.52 25.72
CA GLN A 902 -25.93 -53.52 26.73
C GLN A 902 -24.88 -53.36 27.84
N ASP A 903 -24.06 -54.39 28.06
CA ASP A 903 -23.04 -54.45 29.12
C ASP A 903 -21.60 -54.45 28.54
N MET A 904 -21.46 -54.19 27.23
CA MET A 904 -20.15 -54.12 26.58
C MET A 904 -19.36 -52.92 27.10
N ASP A 905 -18.10 -53.17 27.46
CA ASP A 905 -17.17 -52.09 27.74
C ASP A 905 -16.76 -51.35 26.44
N LEU A 906 -16.27 -50.12 26.61
CA LEU A 906 -15.93 -49.24 25.48
C LEU A 906 -14.86 -49.88 24.57
N SER A 907 -13.91 -50.62 25.14
CA SER A 907 -12.87 -51.34 24.40
C SER A 907 -13.43 -52.41 23.47
N SER A 908 -14.42 -53.16 23.93
CA SER A 908 -15.02 -54.25 23.16
C SER A 908 -15.96 -53.74 22.06
N LEU A 909 -16.63 -52.61 22.29
CA LEU A 909 -17.42 -51.89 21.27
C LEU A 909 -16.54 -51.34 20.15
N VAL A 910 -15.42 -50.70 20.49
CA VAL A 910 -14.46 -50.20 19.50
C VAL A 910 -13.87 -51.34 18.66
N ALA A 911 -13.55 -52.49 19.28
CA ALA A 911 -13.06 -53.66 18.54
C ALA A 911 -14.09 -54.19 17.53
N VAL A 912 -15.38 -54.22 17.89
CA VAL A 912 -16.45 -54.62 16.95
C VAL A 912 -16.63 -53.58 15.84
N GLU A 913 -16.57 -52.29 16.17
CA GLU A 913 -16.66 -51.20 15.18
C GLU A 913 -15.52 -51.27 14.15
N GLU A 914 -14.29 -51.57 14.58
CA GLU A 914 -13.14 -51.73 13.68
C GLU A 914 -13.24 -52.98 12.77
N GLU A 915 -13.92 -54.05 13.21
CA GLU A 915 -14.07 -55.27 12.41
C GLU A 915 -15.15 -55.18 11.31
N ILE A 916 -16.17 -54.33 11.47
CA ILE A 916 -17.30 -54.21 10.52
C ILE A 916 -16.84 -53.82 9.10
N PRO A 917 -15.97 -52.80 8.88
CA PRO A 917 -15.50 -52.45 7.55
C PRO A 917 -14.76 -53.59 6.83
N ALA A 918 -13.97 -54.38 7.57
CA ALA A 918 -13.25 -55.53 7.02
C ALA A 918 -14.21 -56.63 6.52
N LEU A 919 -15.34 -56.82 7.21
CA LEU A 919 -16.40 -57.72 6.77
C LEU A 919 -17.13 -57.22 5.53
N CYS A 920 -17.40 -55.91 5.41
CA CYS A 920 -18.02 -55.35 4.20
C CYS A 920 -17.16 -55.57 2.95
N VAL A 921 -15.84 -55.39 3.06
CA VAL A 921 -14.90 -55.67 1.97
C VAL A 921 -14.89 -57.17 1.64
N SER A 922 -14.83 -58.03 2.66
CA SER A 922 -14.85 -59.49 2.49
C SER A 922 -16.15 -59.98 1.83
N ALA A 923 -17.29 -59.37 2.15
CA ALA A 923 -18.58 -59.70 1.56
C ALA A 923 -18.62 -59.43 0.05
N ALA A 924 -18.11 -58.27 -0.39
CA ALA A 924 -18.03 -57.94 -1.81
C ALA A 924 -17.09 -58.90 -2.57
N GLU A 925 -15.95 -59.21 -1.95
CA GLU A 925 -14.95 -60.12 -2.51
C GLU A 925 -15.47 -61.56 -2.67
N ILE A 926 -16.32 -62.02 -1.76
CA ILE A 926 -16.98 -63.34 -1.88
C ILE A 926 -17.83 -63.42 -3.14
N TYR A 927 -18.65 -62.42 -3.42
CA TYR A 927 -19.49 -62.45 -4.62
C TYR A 927 -18.68 -62.28 -5.91
N ASN A 928 -17.62 -61.46 -5.88
CA ASN A 928 -16.69 -61.30 -7.00
C ASN A 928 -15.93 -62.61 -7.29
N GLN A 929 -15.36 -63.26 -6.29
CA GLN A 929 -14.67 -64.54 -6.48
C GLN A 929 -15.63 -65.65 -6.92
N LEU A 930 -16.87 -65.65 -6.43
CA LEU A 930 -17.88 -66.59 -6.90
C LEU A 930 -18.25 -66.37 -8.37
N THR A 931 -18.24 -65.12 -8.85
CA THR A 931 -18.46 -64.80 -10.27
C THR A 931 -17.23 -65.07 -11.14
N ASP A 932 -16.02 -64.87 -10.62
CA ASP A 932 -14.77 -65.23 -11.31
C ASP A 932 -14.63 -66.74 -11.52
N LEU A 933 -15.12 -67.55 -10.56
CA LEU A 933 -15.24 -69.01 -10.73
C LEU A 933 -16.22 -69.39 -11.88
N ALA A 934 -17.09 -68.48 -12.30
CA ALA A 934 -18.05 -68.65 -13.39
C ALA A 934 -17.63 -67.97 -14.72
N GLY A 935 -16.39 -67.46 -14.84
CA GLY A 935 -15.82 -66.84 -16.05
C GLY A 935 -15.72 -67.78 -17.27
N PRO A 936 -15.64 -67.26 -18.51
CA PRO A 936 -16.16 -67.91 -19.71
C PRO A 936 -15.48 -69.25 -20.02
N LEU A 937 -16.29 -70.31 -19.95
CA LEU A 937 -16.06 -71.59 -20.60
C LEU A 937 -15.73 -71.36 -22.08
N GLY A 938 -14.44 -71.41 -22.42
CA GLY A 938 -13.95 -71.57 -23.78
C GLY A 938 -13.33 -70.32 -24.41
N ASN A 939 -12.03 -70.15 -24.22
CA ASN A 939 -11.15 -70.05 -25.39
C ASN A 939 -9.77 -70.63 -25.09
N ARG A 940 -9.44 -71.68 -25.86
CA ARG A 940 -8.11 -72.32 -25.92
C ARG A 940 -7.08 -71.30 -26.37
N GLN A 941 -5.91 -71.27 -25.72
CA GLN A 941 -4.65 -71.49 -26.44
C GLN A 941 -3.50 -71.78 -25.48
N ARG A 942 -2.93 -72.97 -25.65
CA ARG A 942 -1.53 -73.29 -25.34
C ARG A 942 -0.62 -72.29 -26.05
N GLY A 943 0.46 -71.87 -25.39
CA GLY A 943 1.55 -71.20 -26.10
C GLY A 943 2.55 -70.55 -25.15
N LEU A 944 3.75 -71.11 -25.16
CA LEU A 944 4.94 -70.71 -24.40
C LEU A 944 5.47 -69.31 -24.79
N THR A 945 6.11 -68.70 -23.79
CA THR A 945 7.35 -67.87 -23.81
C THR A 945 7.38 -66.48 -24.44
N GLU A 946 7.77 -65.53 -23.57
CA GLU A 946 8.75 -64.42 -23.74
C GLU A 946 8.53 -63.47 -24.92
N SER A 947 8.41 -62.15 -24.74
CA SER A 947 9.50 -61.29 -24.25
C SER A 947 9.03 -59.83 -24.29
N GLU A 948 9.67 -59.01 -23.46
CA GLU A 948 9.89 -57.55 -23.55
C GLU A 948 8.98 -56.70 -24.45
N SER A 949 8.40 -55.64 -23.88
CA SER A 949 8.76 -54.26 -24.27
C SER A 949 7.80 -53.20 -23.73
N SER A 950 8.41 -52.04 -23.56
CA SER A 950 7.90 -50.74 -23.17
C SER A 950 6.85 -50.11 -24.11
N LYS A 951 6.02 -49.24 -23.50
CA LYS A 951 5.30 -48.06 -24.04
C LYS A 951 4.11 -48.33 -24.98
N GLN A 952 2.91 -47.91 -24.54
CA GLN A 952 2.19 -46.77 -25.13
C GLN A 952 0.90 -46.40 -24.38
N LYS A 953 0.66 -45.09 -24.29
CA LYS A 953 -0.61 -44.45 -23.96
C LYS A 953 -1.63 -44.67 -25.09
N SER A 954 -2.92 -44.84 -24.78
CA SER A 954 -4.02 -44.14 -25.49
C SER A 954 -5.42 -44.49 -24.96
N GLN A 955 -6.14 -43.45 -24.56
CA GLN A 955 -7.54 -43.12 -24.91
C GLN A 955 -8.67 -44.18 -24.91
N MET A 956 -9.66 -43.91 -24.03
CA MET A 956 -11.05 -43.53 -24.38
C MET A 956 -11.97 -44.59 -25.04
N LYS A 957 -12.97 -45.11 -24.29
CA LYS A 957 -14.43 -44.86 -24.47
C LYS A 957 -15.33 -45.86 -23.71
N LYS A 958 -16.38 -45.26 -23.13
CA LYS A 958 -17.68 -45.75 -22.63
C LYS A 958 -18.19 -47.14 -23.07
N GLY A 959 -18.80 -47.82 -22.10
CA GLY A 959 -19.97 -48.71 -22.23
C GLY A 959 -20.38 -49.17 -20.83
N LEU A 960 -21.31 -48.48 -20.15
CA LEU A 960 -22.70 -48.89 -19.97
C LEU A 960 -22.84 -50.36 -19.55
N LEU A 961 -23.13 -50.58 -18.26
CA LEU A 961 -24.31 -51.29 -17.76
C LEU A 961 -24.30 -51.23 -16.23
N SER A 962 -25.30 -50.57 -15.67
CA SER A 962 -25.77 -50.78 -14.30
C SER A 962 -27.08 -51.55 -14.38
N PRO A 963 -27.34 -52.47 -13.45
CA PRO A 963 -28.67 -52.54 -12.83
C PRO A 963 -28.51 -52.62 -11.30
N MET A 964 -28.97 -51.63 -10.55
CA MET A 964 -30.32 -51.56 -9.94
C MET A 964 -30.73 -52.79 -9.12
N CYS A 965 -30.74 -52.64 -7.79
CA CYS A 965 -31.88 -53.05 -6.97
C CYS A 965 -31.96 -52.14 -5.74
N GLU A 966 -32.77 -51.08 -5.84
CA GLU A 966 -33.34 -50.35 -4.71
C GLU A 966 -34.49 -51.18 -4.14
N VAL A 967 -34.52 -51.36 -2.82
CA VAL A 967 -35.74 -51.62 -2.06
C VAL A 967 -35.82 -50.56 -0.95
N VAL A 968 -37.01 -49.98 -0.83
CA VAL A 968 -37.36 -48.75 -0.12
C VAL A 968 -37.92 -49.06 1.28
N CYS A 969 -37.88 -48.03 2.14
CA CYS A 969 -38.66 -47.77 3.36
C CYS A 969 -37.86 -48.03 4.65
N LEU A 970 -37.85 -47.21 5.71
CA LEU A 970 -38.50 -45.94 6.10
C LEU A 970 -38.15 -45.78 7.60
N HIS A 971 -37.87 -44.57 8.08
CA HIS A 971 -38.23 -43.98 9.40
C HIS A 971 -37.07 -43.25 10.10
N SER A 972 -37.26 -41.93 10.26
CA SER A 972 -36.57 -41.01 11.19
C SER A 972 -37.15 -41.17 12.62
N PRO A 973 -36.71 -40.51 13.74
CA PRO A 973 -36.19 -39.12 13.81
C PRO A 973 -35.20 -38.74 14.95
N GLY A 974 -34.60 -37.53 14.85
CA GLY A 974 -34.15 -36.72 15.99
C GLY A 974 -32.68 -36.27 15.93
N MET A 975 -32.38 -35.05 15.45
CA MET A 975 -32.15 -33.85 16.28
C MET A 975 -30.87 -33.98 17.14
N ARG A 976 -29.73 -33.35 16.83
CA ARG A 976 -29.53 -31.89 16.81
C ARG A 976 -28.16 -31.48 16.22
N PRO A 977 -27.96 -30.17 15.93
CA PRO A 977 -27.02 -29.65 14.93
C PRO A 977 -25.70 -29.15 15.52
N LYS A 978 -24.63 -29.18 14.70
CA LYS A 978 -23.58 -28.17 14.69
C LYS A 978 -23.20 -27.80 13.25
N THR A 979 -22.78 -26.55 13.17
CA THR A 979 -22.67 -25.59 12.08
C THR A 979 -21.66 -25.93 10.96
N PRO A 980 -21.76 -25.22 9.82
CA PRO A 980 -21.06 -25.56 8.58
C PRO A 980 -19.70 -24.87 8.48
N VAL A 981 -18.72 -25.55 7.87
CA VAL A 981 -17.63 -24.88 7.15
C VAL A 981 -17.55 -25.46 5.75
N ARG A 982 -17.42 -24.53 4.81
CA ARG A 982 -17.76 -24.56 3.40
C ARG A 982 -16.53 -24.96 2.59
N SER A 983 -16.64 -25.99 1.74
CA SER A 983 -15.88 -26.01 0.48
C SER A 983 -16.74 -26.68 -0.60
N GLY A 984 -17.23 -25.85 -1.52
CA GLY A 984 -18.00 -26.30 -2.67
C GLY A 984 -17.32 -25.76 -3.92
N THR A 985 -16.98 -26.65 -4.84
CA THR A 985 -16.86 -26.33 -6.26
C THR A 985 -18.06 -26.94 -7.01
N PRO A 986 -18.69 -26.20 -7.93
CA PRO A 986 -20.05 -26.48 -8.41
C PRO A 986 -20.05 -27.39 -9.66
N LYS A 987 -21.12 -28.17 -9.88
CA LYS A 987 -21.48 -28.66 -11.22
C LYS A 987 -22.95 -29.11 -11.38
N ARG A 988 -23.71 -28.23 -12.07
CA ARG A 988 -24.79 -28.42 -13.07
C ARG A 988 -25.83 -29.53 -12.87
N SER A 989 -27.04 -29.12 -12.48
CA SER A 989 -28.31 -29.85 -12.55
C SER A 989 -28.95 -29.77 -13.94
N ALA A 990 -29.41 -30.90 -14.48
CA ALA A 990 -30.30 -30.97 -15.64
C ALA A 990 -31.77 -30.83 -15.19
N VAL A 991 -32.57 -30.01 -15.89
CA VAL A 991 -33.96 -29.68 -15.56
C VAL A 991 -34.92 -30.75 -16.10
N MET A 992 -35.79 -31.30 -15.25
CA MET A 992 -36.83 -32.27 -15.64
C MET A 992 -38.15 -31.57 -16.00
N ARG A 993 -38.85 -32.04 -17.04
CA ARG A 993 -40.08 -31.46 -17.59
C ARG A 993 -41.29 -32.39 -17.40
N ASP A 994 -42.47 -31.80 -17.28
CA ASP A 994 -43.76 -32.46 -17.04
C ASP A 994 -44.20 -33.31 -18.26
N PRO A 995 -44.54 -34.61 -18.09
CA PRO A 995 -44.85 -35.50 -19.21
C PRO A 995 -46.20 -35.28 -19.92
N HIS A 996 -47.09 -34.41 -19.42
CA HIS A 996 -48.38 -34.14 -20.07
C HIS A 996 -48.51 -32.72 -20.63
N THR A 997 -47.67 -31.77 -20.18
CA THR A 997 -47.71 -30.37 -20.65
C THR A 997 -46.37 -29.80 -21.13
N GLY A 998 -45.26 -30.55 -21.00
CA GLY A 998 -43.95 -30.17 -21.53
C GLY A 998 -43.27 -28.95 -20.87
N LYS A 999 -43.88 -28.35 -19.84
CA LYS A 999 -43.26 -27.27 -19.05
C LYS A 999 -42.27 -27.84 -18.03
N ALA A 1000 -41.20 -27.10 -17.74
CA ALA A 1000 -40.23 -27.47 -16.70
C ALA A 1000 -40.93 -27.58 -15.34
N VAL A 1001 -40.81 -28.74 -14.68
CA VAL A 1001 -41.30 -28.90 -13.32
C VAL A 1001 -40.28 -28.19 -12.43
N GLN A 1002 -40.68 -27.04 -11.91
CA GLN A 1002 -39.91 -26.37 -10.88
C GLN A 1002 -40.03 -27.24 -9.62
N GLU A 1003 -38.92 -27.87 -9.20
CA GLU A 1003 -38.85 -28.50 -7.88
C GLU A 1003 -39.30 -27.44 -6.86
N ARG A 1004 -40.47 -27.67 -6.25
CA ARG A 1004 -40.97 -26.80 -5.21
C ARG A 1004 -39.96 -26.85 -4.09
N ASN A 1005 -39.27 -25.73 -3.89
CA ASN A 1005 -38.29 -25.60 -2.82
C ASN A 1005 -38.99 -25.97 -1.50
N THR A 1006 -38.61 -27.11 -0.93
CA THR A 1006 -39.22 -27.68 0.27
C THR A 1006 -39.07 -26.71 1.46
N TYR A 1007 -37.97 -25.96 1.50
CA TYR A 1007 -37.77 -24.87 2.45
C TYR A 1007 -38.81 -23.76 2.25
N ALA A 1008 -39.01 -23.27 1.01
CA ALA A 1008 -40.01 -22.24 0.73
C ALA A 1008 -41.44 -22.74 1.03
N THR A 1009 -41.72 -24.01 0.79
CA THR A 1009 -43.02 -24.63 1.09
C THR A 1009 -43.25 -24.75 2.60
N ASN A 1010 -42.20 -25.04 3.37
CA ASN A 1010 -42.27 -25.05 4.84
C ASN A 1010 -42.44 -23.65 5.43
N VAL A 1011 -41.77 -22.64 4.86
CA VAL A 1011 -41.97 -21.23 5.21
C VAL A 1011 -43.43 -20.82 4.95
N TRP A 1012 -43.96 -21.16 3.76
CA TRP A 1012 -45.35 -20.88 3.42
C TRP A 1012 -46.35 -21.57 4.37
N LYS A 1013 -46.12 -22.85 4.71
CA LYS A 1013 -46.93 -23.57 5.70
C LYS A 1013 -46.87 -22.91 7.08
N ARG A 1014 -45.68 -22.47 7.54
CA ARG A 1014 -45.53 -21.80 8.84
C ARG A 1014 -46.26 -20.46 8.87
N ILE A 1015 -46.15 -19.66 7.81
CA ILE A 1015 -46.89 -18.39 7.67
C ILE A 1015 -48.40 -18.67 7.70
N LYS A 1016 -48.87 -19.67 6.97
CA LYS A 1016 -50.28 -20.07 6.97
C LYS A 1016 -50.76 -20.46 8.36
N MET A 1017 -49.98 -21.25 9.13
CA MET A 1017 -50.35 -21.64 10.50
C MET A 1017 -50.44 -20.45 11.44
N LYS A 1018 -49.55 -19.45 11.31
CA LYS A 1018 -49.63 -18.20 12.09
C LYS A 1018 -50.90 -17.41 11.76
N LEU A 1019 -51.22 -17.25 10.47
CA LEU A 1019 -52.42 -16.54 10.01
C LEU A 1019 -53.73 -17.28 10.35
N ASP A 1020 -53.71 -18.61 10.34
CA ASP A 1020 -54.89 -19.44 10.64
C ASP A 1020 -55.16 -19.60 12.14
N GLY A 1021 -54.33 -19.02 13.03
CA GLY A 1021 -54.52 -19.11 14.48
C GLY A 1021 -53.87 -20.32 15.16
N ARG A 1022 -53.03 -21.09 14.45
CA ARG A 1022 -52.60 -22.45 14.85
C ARG A 1022 -51.09 -22.56 15.16
N ASP A 1023 -50.46 -21.45 15.52
CA ASP A 1023 -49.07 -21.38 16.01
C ASP A 1023 -49.12 -20.74 17.41
N PRO A 1024 -48.61 -21.37 18.49
CA PRO A 1024 -47.71 -22.53 18.54
C PRO A 1024 -48.40 -23.91 18.43
N GLU A 1025 -49.69 -24.01 18.74
CA GLU A 1025 -50.40 -25.28 18.81
C GLU A 1025 -51.17 -25.61 17.51
N PRO A 1026 -50.74 -26.61 16.71
CA PRO A 1026 -51.36 -26.90 15.41
C PRO A 1026 -52.82 -27.38 15.49
N ASN A 1027 -53.19 -27.97 16.64
CA ASN A 1027 -54.50 -28.55 16.89
C ASN A 1027 -55.49 -27.58 17.54
N LYS A 1028 -55.04 -26.39 17.96
CA LYS A 1028 -55.86 -25.36 18.61
C LYS A 1028 -55.88 -24.11 17.74
N LYS A 1029 -57.07 -23.56 17.49
CA LYS A 1029 -57.21 -22.26 16.80
C LYS A 1029 -57.37 -21.17 17.84
N SER A 1030 -56.30 -20.43 18.10
CA SER A 1030 -56.26 -19.29 19.01
C SER A 1030 -56.99 -18.09 18.42
N SER A 1031 -57.64 -17.31 19.27
CA SER A 1031 -58.19 -16.00 18.92
C SER A 1031 -57.07 -14.97 18.72
N ILE A 1032 -57.36 -13.86 18.04
CA ILE A 1032 -56.39 -12.77 17.82
C ILE A 1032 -55.85 -12.25 19.16
N SER A 1033 -56.72 -12.11 20.16
CA SER A 1033 -56.34 -11.65 21.52
C SER A 1033 -55.34 -12.60 22.18
N GLU A 1034 -55.58 -13.91 22.10
CA GLU A 1034 -54.67 -14.93 22.67
C GLU A 1034 -53.35 -15.00 21.91
N GLN A 1035 -53.36 -14.84 20.58
CA GLN A 1035 -52.13 -14.80 19.78
C GLN A 1035 -51.25 -13.61 20.14
N VAL A 1036 -51.86 -12.42 20.29
CA VAL A 1036 -51.12 -11.20 20.66
C VAL A 1036 -50.56 -11.31 22.07
N ASP A 1037 -51.36 -11.77 23.03
CA ASP A 1037 -50.93 -11.94 24.43
C ASP A 1037 -49.78 -12.97 24.54
N PHE A 1038 -49.86 -14.09 23.80
CA PHE A 1038 -48.78 -15.08 23.73
C PHE A 1038 -47.49 -14.50 23.13
N VAL A 1039 -47.59 -13.77 22.01
CA VAL A 1039 -46.41 -13.17 21.34
C VAL A 1039 -45.73 -12.14 22.21
N ILE A 1040 -46.49 -11.27 22.89
CA ILE A 1040 -45.93 -10.26 23.80
C ILE A 1040 -45.24 -10.94 24.99
N LYS A 1041 -45.86 -11.95 25.59
CA LYS A 1041 -45.26 -12.70 26.71
C LYS A 1041 -43.94 -13.35 26.32
N GLU A 1042 -43.88 -14.02 25.16
CA GLU A 1042 -42.63 -14.64 24.69
C GLU A 1042 -41.55 -13.61 24.33
N ALA A 1043 -41.92 -12.48 23.74
CA ALA A 1043 -40.98 -11.43 23.33
C ALA A 1043 -40.44 -10.59 24.51
N THR A 1044 -41.21 -10.50 25.61
CA THR A 1044 -40.82 -9.76 26.82
C THR A 1044 -40.32 -10.67 27.95
N ASN A 1045 -40.27 -11.99 27.71
CA ASN A 1045 -39.75 -12.93 28.69
C ASN A 1045 -38.24 -12.74 28.86
N LEU A 1046 -37.83 -12.40 30.08
CA LEU A 1046 -36.43 -12.19 30.46
C LEU A 1046 -35.57 -13.43 30.21
N GLU A 1047 -36.12 -14.64 30.37
CA GLU A 1047 -35.39 -15.89 30.09
C GLU A 1047 -35.09 -16.06 28.59
N ASN A 1048 -36.01 -15.64 27.72
CA ASN A 1048 -35.81 -15.64 26.27
C ASN A 1048 -34.83 -14.54 25.83
N LEU A 1049 -34.95 -13.35 26.42
CA LEU A 1049 -34.08 -12.21 26.13
C LEU A 1049 -32.63 -12.47 26.58
N ALA A 1050 -32.42 -13.16 27.70
CA ALA A 1050 -31.09 -13.45 28.26
C ALA A 1050 -30.28 -14.47 27.44
N VAL A 1051 -30.93 -15.30 26.60
CA VAL A 1051 -30.25 -16.29 25.74
C VAL A 1051 -30.01 -15.80 24.31
N LEU A 1052 -30.37 -14.54 24.01
CA LEU A 1052 -30.05 -13.93 22.72
C LEU A 1052 -28.55 -13.66 22.60
N TYR A 1053 -28.06 -13.68 21.37
CA TYR A 1053 -26.69 -13.31 21.05
C TYR A 1053 -26.39 -11.89 21.56
N GLU A 1054 -25.22 -11.68 22.15
CA GLU A 1054 -24.82 -10.40 22.77
C GLU A 1054 -24.97 -9.18 21.85
N GLY A 1055 -24.79 -9.34 20.54
CA GLY A 1055 -24.98 -8.27 19.55
C GLY A 1055 -26.43 -7.84 19.30
N TRP A 1056 -27.42 -8.53 19.88
CA TRP A 1056 -28.83 -8.11 19.86
C TRP A 1056 -29.17 -7.09 20.96
N THR A 1057 -28.26 -6.87 21.91
CA THR A 1057 -28.39 -5.90 23.02
C THR A 1057 -29.78 -5.88 23.69
N PRO A 1058 -30.32 -7.03 24.14
CA PRO A 1058 -31.68 -7.13 24.68
C PRO A 1058 -31.93 -6.38 26.00
N TRP A 1059 -30.88 -5.78 26.59
CA TRP A 1059 -30.91 -5.03 27.84
C TRP A 1059 -30.95 -3.50 27.65
N VAL A 1060 -31.00 -3.00 26.41
CA VAL A 1060 -31.00 -1.56 26.08
C VAL A 1060 -32.29 -1.13 25.39
#